data_AF-A0A485K8W2-F1
#
_entry.id   AF-A0A485K8W2-F1
#
_cell.length_a   1.000
_cell.length_b   1.000
_cell.length_c   1.000
_cell.angle_alpha   90.00
_cell.angle_beta   90.00
_cell.angle_gamma   90.00
#
_symmetry.space_group_name_H-M   'P 1'
#
loop_
_entity.id
_entity.type
_entity.pdbx_description
1 polymer ?
#
loop_
_entity_poly.entity_id
_entity_poly.type
_entity_poly.pdbx_seq_one_letter_code
_entity_poly.pdbx_strand_id
1 'polypeptide(L)'
;MSMASQSTAPNYMSIPVADSGSVEPVKTLVVAPWWRRAVDGLLCLAGTLFNIVFFTLIVVIFLVSLAANTVVCTLDLVVAPLIFGRKWLGWKHEKKIVWSALKLDYRAAQFYRDHALRFDAIEAATTDRQMTKPLRESVKAQIEAVSSMIDGGKDFIDVKDTMSLSSVVISTIFFMAYLVYFWHKGFVISDVNSKVHDALAIILPLLLQEELAAGLSQVLLWWKWSNYDNEDIWTSSDDDEDEDGAKSPKPLTEEQRLAVKAKYKKHKVAFEAHVNQQCYSVGAGAPDMTGLAAFITALWTLFFLLQGYIVESPDHHAWMAPTYWFFVAYSGFLVAFCYVPFFATSSEQQKEEFESASASCEAFLFINHMTQLQDHVVAIVTKEGTIPLSAARPAIRQLRRQAIHQMDTEDVVSYALYVLALSTYDFFSGEVNDMSLEDFRATSAGAIDQPVLPPTNHYAYYWAGCLGEAVDQGNVDDVMLSFLVQLPQEDDEAVETDGVVVGDMSEKEGNDDEGEVETDTSEDMTLFSMPVMGIHTFEDILTERNITEMTSIIDSPLVQEKKIYMLPDCDDLVCIGLEVKIMERYIVSIYIVSESGAKFGRGRVYSSANELKSMVQVAAGETPLTFVEVAEEDQMRAFASCTLDIDPTVVTKSFERRNVDDL
;
A
#
# COMPACT_ATOMS: atom_id res chain seq x y z
N MET A 1 -37.42 66.61 -1.44
CA MET A 1 -36.18 66.89 -2.18
C MET A 1 -35.11 65.97 -1.61
N SER A 2 -34.89 64.84 -2.25
CA SER A 2 -33.81 63.89 -1.95
C SER A 2 -33.68 62.99 -3.18
N MET A 3 -32.51 63.00 -3.81
CA MET A 3 -32.13 62.13 -4.91
C MET A 3 -31.34 60.96 -4.34
N ALA A 4 -31.69 59.74 -4.74
CA ALA A 4 -30.85 58.55 -4.62
C ALA A 4 -30.89 57.80 -5.96
N SER A 5 -29.71 57.46 -6.47
CA SER A 5 -29.50 56.81 -7.77
C SER A 5 -29.78 55.31 -7.73
N GLN A 6 -30.34 54.80 -8.83
CA GLN A 6 -30.59 53.40 -9.14
C GLN A 6 -29.29 52.62 -9.45
N SER A 7 -29.30 51.32 -9.15
CA SER A 7 -28.63 50.28 -9.93
C SER A 7 -29.51 49.02 -9.92
N THR A 8 -29.72 48.47 -11.10
CA THR A 8 -30.76 47.52 -11.48
C THR A 8 -30.11 46.19 -11.85
N ALA A 9 -30.57 45.09 -11.26
CA ALA A 9 -30.41 43.74 -11.82
C ALA A 9 -31.81 43.26 -12.28
N PRO A 10 -31.98 42.75 -13.52
CA PRO A 10 -33.25 42.16 -13.92
C PRO A 10 -33.22 40.62 -13.84
N ASN A 11 -34.25 40.12 -13.15
CA ASN A 11 -34.72 38.75 -13.11
C ASN A 11 -35.06 38.21 -14.51
N TYR A 12 -34.70 36.95 -14.77
CA TYR A 12 -35.18 36.20 -15.92
C TYR A 12 -36.57 35.65 -15.64
N MET A 13 -37.48 35.95 -16.57
CA MET A 13 -38.89 35.58 -16.57
C MET A 13 -39.07 34.32 -17.45
N SER A 14 -39.64 33.27 -16.87
CA SER A 14 -40.05 32.04 -17.53
C SER A 14 -41.23 32.25 -18.48
N ILE A 15 -41.20 31.63 -19.67
CA ILE A 15 -42.31 31.59 -20.63
C ILE A 15 -42.56 30.11 -21.05
N PRO A 16 -43.82 29.70 -21.27
CA PRO A 16 -44.28 28.32 -21.06
C PRO A 16 -44.29 27.44 -22.31
N VAL A 17 -44.43 26.14 -22.05
CA VAL A 17 -44.64 25.04 -23.01
C VAL A 17 -46.00 25.18 -23.70
N ALA A 18 -46.01 25.05 -25.03
CA ALA A 18 -47.20 24.77 -25.82
C ALA A 18 -46.91 23.63 -26.82
N ASP A 19 -47.90 22.78 -26.96
CA ASP A 19 -47.84 21.42 -27.48
C ASP A 19 -48.08 21.32 -29.01
N SER A 20 -47.53 20.25 -29.58
CA SER A 20 -47.81 19.56 -30.84
C SER A 20 -48.38 20.31 -32.08
N GLY A 21 -47.57 20.36 -33.15
CA GLY A 21 -48.03 20.58 -34.52
C GLY A 21 -47.01 20.07 -35.54
N SER A 22 -47.30 18.93 -36.15
CA SER A 22 -46.48 18.25 -37.17
C SER A 22 -46.16 19.14 -38.36
N VAL A 23 -44.87 19.42 -38.60
CA VAL A 23 -44.37 19.99 -39.87
C VAL A 23 -43.28 19.07 -40.39
N GLU A 24 -43.52 18.47 -41.56
CA GLU A 24 -42.56 17.64 -42.29
C GLU A 24 -41.26 18.43 -42.58
N PRO A 25 -40.07 17.82 -42.39
CA PRO A 25 -38.83 18.47 -42.77
C PRO A 25 -38.65 18.39 -44.30
N VAL A 26 -38.75 19.54 -44.96
CA VAL A 26 -38.27 19.75 -46.32
C VAL A 26 -36.77 19.46 -46.36
N LYS A 27 -36.40 18.28 -46.89
CA LYS A 27 -35.01 17.94 -47.19
C LYS A 27 -34.51 18.82 -48.33
N THR A 28 -33.93 19.96 -48.01
CA THR A 28 -33.09 20.70 -48.96
C THR A 28 -31.74 19.99 -49.08
N LEU A 29 -31.58 19.25 -50.17
CA LEU A 29 -30.34 18.58 -50.54
C LEU A 29 -29.31 19.65 -50.98
N VAL A 30 -28.59 20.22 -50.01
CA VAL A 30 -27.44 21.08 -50.31
C VAL A 30 -26.31 20.16 -50.79
N VAL A 31 -26.12 20.13 -52.11
CA VAL A 31 -25.00 19.43 -52.75
C VAL A 31 -23.71 20.14 -52.35
N ALA A 32 -23.01 19.61 -51.34
CA ALA A 32 -21.68 20.09 -50.97
C ALA A 32 -20.73 19.93 -52.17
N PRO A 33 -19.94 20.97 -52.50
CA PRO A 33 -19.13 20.96 -53.70
C PRO A 33 -18.01 19.90 -53.59
N TRP A 34 -17.74 19.23 -54.71
CA TRP A 34 -16.90 18.02 -54.82
C TRP A 34 -15.49 18.16 -54.22
N TRP A 35 -14.92 19.36 -54.18
CA TRP A 35 -13.62 19.63 -53.58
C TRP A 35 -13.59 19.50 -52.05
N ARG A 36 -14.71 19.73 -51.33
CA ARG A 36 -14.77 19.47 -49.88
C ARG A 36 -14.68 17.98 -49.56
N ARG A 37 -15.37 17.12 -50.30
CA ARG A 37 -15.27 15.66 -50.15
C ARG A 37 -13.86 15.14 -50.47
N ALA A 38 -13.17 15.77 -51.42
CA ALA A 38 -11.78 15.45 -51.74
C ALA A 38 -10.83 15.86 -50.61
N VAL A 39 -11.02 17.05 -50.01
CA VAL A 39 -10.20 17.55 -48.88
C VAL A 39 -10.47 16.74 -47.61
N ASP A 40 -11.72 16.40 -47.30
CA ASP A 40 -12.08 15.56 -46.15
C ASP A 40 -11.52 14.13 -46.32
N GLY A 41 -11.53 13.58 -47.54
CA GLY A 41 -10.90 12.30 -47.84
C GLY A 41 -9.37 12.33 -47.70
N LEU A 42 -8.72 13.43 -48.09
CA LEU A 42 -7.28 13.63 -47.95
C LEU A 42 -6.86 13.82 -46.50
N LEU A 43 -7.67 14.54 -45.71
CA LEU A 43 -7.47 14.72 -44.26
C LEU A 43 -7.69 13.42 -43.50
N CYS A 44 -8.64 12.59 -43.92
CA CYS A 44 -8.88 11.28 -43.32
C CYS A 44 -7.75 10.27 -43.64
N LEU A 45 -7.23 10.30 -44.88
CA LEU A 45 -6.03 9.54 -45.26
C LEU A 45 -4.77 10.04 -44.54
N ALA A 46 -4.61 11.34 -44.35
CA ALA A 46 -3.50 11.92 -43.57
C ALA A 46 -3.61 11.57 -42.08
N GLY A 47 -4.81 11.58 -41.50
CA GLY A 47 -5.05 11.20 -40.11
C GLY A 47 -4.83 9.70 -39.86
N THR A 48 -5.24 8.84 -40.80
CA THR A 48 -4.97 7.39 -40.72
C THR A 48 -3.49 7.07 -40.90
N LEU A 49 -2.80 7.72 -41.83
CA LEU A 49 -1.33 7.62 -41.96
C LEU A 49 -0.62 8.12 -40.70
N PHE A 50 -1.06 9.23 -40.11
CA PHE A 50 -0.52 9.76 -38.85
C PHE A 50 -0.70 8.76 -37.70
N ASN A 51 -1.89 8.15 -37.57
CA ASN A 51 -2.15 7.14 -36.54
C ASN A 51 -1.33 5.86 -36.75
N ILE A 52 -1.13 5.43 -38.00
CA ILE A 52 -0.27 4.27 -38.31
C ILE A 52 1.20 4.58 -38.00
N VAL A 53 1.69 5.77 -38.36
CA VAL A 53 3.06 6.21 -38.03
C VAL A 53 3.24 6.36 -36.53
N PHE A 54 2.26 6.92 -35.81
CA PHE A 54 2.30 7.08 -34.36
C PHE A 54 2.25 5.73 -33.63
N PHE A 55 1.36 4.83 -34.06
CA PHE A 55 1.26 3.47 -33.51
C PHE A 55 2.53 2.66 -33.78
N THR A 56 3.08 2.71 -35.01
CA THR A 56 4.36 2.06 -35.31
C THR A 56 5.52 2.66 -34.53
N LEU A 57 5.53 3.97 -34.28
CA LEU A 57 6.53 4.62 -33.44
C LEU A 57 6.41 4.17 -31.98
N ILE A 58 5.20 4.04 -31.43
CA ILE A 58 4.96 3.48 -30.10
C ILE A 58 5.41 2.01 -30.03
N VAL A 59 5.07 1.19 -31.02
CA VAL A 59 5.48 -0.22 -31.07
C VAL A 59 6.98 -0.37 -31.20
N VAL A 60 7.64 0.47 -32.01
CA VAL A 60 9.10 0.50 -32.13
C VAL A 60 9.74 0.97 -30.83
N ILE A 61 9.22 2.02 -30.18
CA ILE A 61 9.69 2.46 -28.86
C ILE A 61 9.49 1.34 -27.84
N PHE A 62 8.35 0.65 -27.83
CA PHE A 62 8.08 -0.46 -26.94
C PHE A 62 9.03 -1.63 -27.19
N LEU A 63 9.28 -2.01 -28.44
CA LEU A 63 10.20 -3.10 -28.79
C LEU A 63 11.66 -2.72 -28.51
N VAL A 64 12.06 -1.48 -28.74
CA VAL A 64 13.38 -0.96 -28.40
C VAL A 64 13.55 -0.88 -26.89
N SER A 65 12.53 -0.45 -26.15
CA SER A 65 12.51 -0.46 -24.68
C SER A 65 12.52 -1.88 -24.13
N LEU A 66 11.82 -2.84 -24.73
CA LEU A 66 11.84 -4.26 -24.35
C LEU A 66 13.22 -4.87 -24.63
N ALA A 67 13.81 -4.61 -25.79
CA ALA A 67 15.14 -5.06 -26.15
C ALA A 67 16.20 -4.39 -25.26
N ALA A 68 16.10 -3.09 -25.02
CA ALA A 68 16.97 -2.35 -24.12
C ALA A 68 16.82 -2.85 -22.68
N ASN A 69 15.61 -3.12 -22.21
CA ASN A 69 15.36 -3.71 -20.89
C ASN A 69 15.92 -5.13 -20.79
N THR A 70 15.79 -5.94 -21.84
CA THR A 70 16.41 -7.27 -21.90
C THR A 70 17.94 -7.18 -21.88
N VAL A 71 18.51 -6.23 -22.61
CA VAL A 71 19.96 -5.95 -22.65
C VAL A 71 20.44 -5.37 -21.31
N VAL A 72 19.68 -4.49 -20.67
CA VAL A 72 19.99 -3.92 -19.36
C VAL A 72 19.86 -4.99 -18.28
N CYS A 73 18.83 -5.84 -18.30
CA CYS A 73 18.70 -6.96 -17.36
C CYS A 73 19.81 -8.00 -17.53
N THR A 74 20.22 -8.28 -18.78
CA THR A 74 21.33 -9.21 -19.04
C THR A 74 22.69 -8.60 -18.72
N LEU A 75 22.90 -7.29 -18.98
CA LEU A 75 24.05 -6.54 -18.49
C LEU A 75 24.06 -6.47 -16.97
N ASP A 76 22.93 -6.25 -16.31
CA ASP A 76 22.84 -6.23 -14.86
C ASP A 76 23.11 -7.62 -14.25
N LEU A 77 22.79 -8.70 -14.97
CA LEU A 77 23.12 -10.06 -14.54
C LEU A 77 24.60 -10.43 -14.71
N VAL A 78 25.22 -10.02 -15.81
CA VAL A 78 26.57 -10.43 -16.21
C VAL A 78 27.62 -9.42 -15.73
N VAL A 79 27.29 -8.15 -15.82
CA VAL A 79 28.19 -7.01 -15.60
C VAL A 79 28.03 -6.43 -14.19
N ALA A 80 26.84 -6.43 -13.57
CA ALA A 80 26.72 -5.89 -12.21
C ALA A 80 27.47 -6.66 -11.12
N PRO A 81 27.62 -8.00 -11.17
CA PRO A 81 28.51 -8.71 -10.26
C PRO A 81 29.98 -8.32 -10.45
N LEU A 82 30.38 -7.93 -11.67
CA LEU A 82 31.76 -7.57 -12.02
C LEU A 82 32.08 -6.08 -11.79
N ILE A 83 31.12 -5.18 -11.99
CA ILE A 83 31.32 -3.73 -11.94
C ILE A 83 30.72 -3.10 -10.67
N PHE A 84 29.55 -3.56 -10.22
CA PHE A 84 28.81 -2.97 -9.10
C PHE A 84 28.96 -3.74 -7.78
N GLY A 85 29.87 -4.73 -7.71
CA GLY A 85 30.12 -5.50 -6.49
C GLY A 85 28.93 -6.36 -6.04
N ARG A 86 27.98 -6.67 -6.94
CA ARG A 86 26.79 -7.47 -6.65
C ARG A 86 27.21 -8.89 -6.24
N LYS A 87 26.75 -9.35 -5.06
CA LYS A 87 27.05 -10.70 -4.55
C LYS A 87 26.42 -11.78 -5.43
N TRP A 88 27.23 -12.67 -5.99
CA TRP A 88 26.81 -13.82 -6.77
C TRP A 88 26.20 -14.90 -5.87
N LEU A 89 24.95 -15.31 -6.13
CA LEU A 89 24.21 -16.25 -5.29
C LEU A 89 24.26 -17.70 -5.79
N GLY A 90 24.91 -17.95 -6.93
CA GLY A 90 24.96 -19.28 -7.55
C GLY A 90 23.92 -19.47 -8.66
N TRP A 91 24.20 -20.40 -9.57
CA TRP A 91 23.46 -20.55 -10.83
C TRP A 91 21.98 -20.91 -10.64
N LYS A 92 21.64 -21.70 -9.60
CA LYS A 92 20.25 -22.07 -9.27
C LYS A 92 19.41 -20.81 -8.99
N HIS A 93 19.92 -19.91 -8.15
CA HIS A 93 19.20 -18.70 -7.74
C HIS A 93 19.18 -17.66 -8.84
N GLU A 94 20.32 -17.41 -9.51
CA GLU A 94 20.39 -16.46 -10.62
C GLU A 94 19.43 -16.84 -11.75
N LYS A 95 19.29 -18.14 -12.08
CA LYS A 95 18.30 -18.60 -13.06
C LYS A 95 16.86 -18.33 -12.63
N LYS A 96 16.52 -18.54 -11.35
CA LYS A 96 15.16 -18.29 -10.83
C LYS A 96 14.84 -16.79 -10.84
N ILE A 97 15.80 -15.94 -10.46
CA ILE A 97 15.69 -14.47 -10.51
C ILE A 97 15.49 -13.99 -11.95
N VAL A 98 16.27 -14.51 -12.90
CA VAL A 98 16.13 -14.18 -14.33
C VAL A 98 14.76 -14.58 -14.85
N TRP A 99 14.30 -15.78 -14.49
CA TRP A 99 13.00 -16.27 -14.96
C TRP A 99 11.85 -15.41 -14.44
N SER A 100 11.91 -15.00 -13.17
CA SER A 100 10.95 -14.04 -12.60
C SER A 100 11.05 -12.67 -13.29
N ALA A 101 12.25 -12.13 -13.51
CA ALA A 101 12.44 -10.87 -14.22
C ALA A 101 11.99 -10.91 -15.70
N LEU A 102 12.17 -12.04 -16.39
CA LEU A 102 11.68 -12.26 -17.76
C LEU A 102 10.15 -12.36 -17.84
N LYS A 103 9.52 -12.85 -16.77
CA LYS A 103 8.07 -12.78 -16.59
C LYS A 103 7.58 -11.38 -16.23
N LEU A 104 8.48 -10.39 -16.18
CA LEU A 104 8.24 -9.03 -15.72
C LEU A 104 7.87 -8.94 -14.23
N ASP A 105 8.06 -10.03 -13.48
CA ASP A 105 7.89 -10.10 -12.04
C ASP A 105 9.22 -9.77 -11.35
N TYR A 106 9.60 -8.50 -11.50
CA TYR A 106 10.84 -7.95 -10.95
C TYR A 106 10.83 -7.93 -9.42
N ARG A 107 9.64 -7.86 -8.81
CA ARG A 107 9.48 -7.80 -7.37
C ARG A 107 9.74 -9.16 -6.74
N ALA A 108 9.10 -10.23 -7.21
CA ALA A 108 9.40 -11.56 -6.70
C ALA A 108 10.85 -11.95 -6.99
N ALA A 109 11.43 -11.46 -8.10
CA ALA A 109 12.84 -11.65 -8.40
C ALA A 109 13.75 -10.98 -7.36
N GLN A 110 13.48 -9.73 -6.98
CA GLN A 110 14.25 -9.00 -5.98
C GLN A 110 14.07 -9.60 -4.58
N PHE A 111 12.83 -9.84 -4.16
CA PHE A 111 12.52 -10.50 -2.89
C PHE A 111 13.23 -11.86 -2.77
N TYR A 112 13.12 -12.70 -3.80
CA TYR A 112 13.78 -14.00 -3.81
C TYR A 112 15.30 -13.87 -3.75
N ARG A 113 15.88 -12.87 -4.44
CA ARG A 113 17.32 -12.60 -4.39
C ARG A 113 17.78 -12.28 -2.98
N ASP A 114 17.06 -11.40 -2.30
CA ASP A 114 17.43 -10.90 -0.98
C ASP A 114 17.35 -12.00 0.09
N HIS A 115 16.48 -13.00 -0.11
CA HIS A 115 16.26 -14.10 0.84
C HIS A 115 16.83 -15.46 0.42
N ALA A 116 17.37 -15.61 -0.80
CA ALA A 116 17.80 -16.89 -1.36
C ALA A 116 18.67 -17.75 -0.41
N LEU A 117 19.72 -17.17 0.18
CA LEU A 117 20.62 -17.90 1.09
C LEU A 117 19.93 -18.28 2.41
N ARG A 118 18.97 -17.47 2.87
CA ARG A 118 18.20 -17.75 4.08
C ARG A 118 17.19 -18.87 3.83
N PHE A 119 16.59 -18.89 2.64
CA PHE A 119 15.71 -19.96 2.20
C PHE A 119 16.43 -21.30 2.08
N ASP A 120 17.66 -21.32 1.54
CA ASP A 120 18.46 -22.56 1.53
C ASP A 120 18.79 -23.03 2.95
N ALA A 121 19.06 -22.11 3.89
CA ALA A 121 19.31 -22.45 5.29
C ALA A 121 18.05 -22.99 6.00
N ILE A 122 16.86 -22.50 5.63
CA ILE A 122 15.57 -23.02 6.12
C ILE A 122 15.30 -24.41 5.53
N GLU A 123 15.53 -24.60 4.22
CA GLU A 123 15.38 -25.89 3.54
C GLU A 123 16.33 -26.96 4.12
N ALA A 124 17.54 -26.56 4.52
CA ALA A 124 18.54 -27.45 5.10
C ALA A 124 18.33 -27.75 6.61
N ALA A 125 17.46 -27.02 7.29
CA ALA A 125 17.24 -27.19 8.72
C ALA A 125 16.37 -28.43 9.00
N THR A 126 16.85 -29.33 9.85
CA THR A 126 16.13 -30.57 10.21
C THR A 126 15.41 -30.46 11.56
N THR A 127 15.59 -29.35 12.29
CA THR A 127 15.01 -29.10 13.61
C THR A 127 14.61 -27.64 13.76
N ASP A 128 13.58 -27.37 14.57
CA ASP A 128 13.07 -26.02 14.83
C ASP A 128 14.13 -25.06 15.40
N ARG A 129 15.09 -25.59 16.17
CA ARG A 129 16.21 -24.81 16.73
C ARG A 129 17.18 -24.34 15.65
N GLN A 130 17.33 -25.10 14.57
CA GLN A 130 18.16 -24.71 13.42
C GLN A 130 17.45 -23.68 12.53
N MET A 131 16.11 -23.69 12.51
CA MET A 131 15.29 -22.73 11.76
C MET A 131 15.23 -21.34 12.41
N THR A 132 15.42 -21.24 13.73
CA THR A 132 15.27 -19.96 14.46
C THR A 132 16.14 -18.83 13.90
N LYS A 133 17.43 -19.12 13.64
CA LYS A 133 18.38 -18.12 13.17
C LYS A 133 18.04 -17.59 11.76
N PRO A 134 17.87 -18.44 10.73
CA PRO A 134 17.54 -17.94 9.39
C PRO A 134 16.15 -17.29 9.32
N LEU A 135 15.19 -17.73 10.14
CA LEU A 135 13.90 -17.03 10.26
C LEU A 135 14.06 -15.64 10.87
N ARG A 136 14.79 -15.51 11.99
CA ARG A 136 15.09 -14.20 12.60
C ARG A 136 15.78 -13.26 11.62
N GLU A 137 16.80 -13.73 10.91
CA GLU A 137 17.51 -12.92 9.92
C GLU A 137 16.60 -12.52 8.74
N SER A 138 15.63 -13.36 8.38
CA SER A 138 14.65 -13.04 7.34
C SER A 138 13.64 -12.00 7.81
N VAL A 139 13.10 -12.14 9.02
CA VAL A 139 12.21 -11.16 9.65
C VAL A 139 12.91 -9.81 9.77
N LYS A 140 14.14 -9.80 10.31
CA LYS A 140 14.90 -8.57 10.47
C LYS A 140 15.13 -7.87 9.14
N ALA A 141 15.49 -8.62 8.09
CA ALA A 141 15.64 -8.07 6.76
C ALA A 141 14.34 -7.46 6.20
N GLN A 142 13.17 -8.02 6.54
CA GLN A 142 11.89 -7.46 6.13
C GLN A 142 11.54 -6.18 6.89
N ILE A 143 11.78 -6.14 8.20
CA ILE A 143 11.60 -4.91 9.00
C ILE A 143 12.52 -3.80 8.48
N GLU A 144 13.81 -4.11 8.27
CA GLU A 144 14.78 -3.16 7.71
C GLU A 144 14.39 -2.72 6.28
N ALA A 145 13.80 -3.60 5.47
CA ALA A 145 13.33 -3.25 4.13
C ALA A 145 12.12 -2.31 4.16
N VAL A 146 11.17 -2.51 5.07
CA VAL A 146 9.99 -1.65 5.22
C VAL A 146 10.41 -0.28 5.75
N SER A 147 11.22 -0.22 6.80
CA SER A 147 11.78 1.03 7.33
C SER A 147 12.55 1.78 6.25
N SER A 148 13.41 1.10 5.48
CA SER A 148 14.13 1.70 4.36
C SER A 148 13.21 2.24 3.26
N MET A 149 12.02 1.65 3.06
CA MET A 149 11.05 2.18 2.10
C MET A 149 10.42 3.48 2.61
N ILE A 150 10.08 3.57 3.89
CA ILE A 150 9.52 4.79 4.49
C ILE A 150 10.58 5.90 4.52
N ASP A 151 11.79 5.58 4.96
CA ASP A 151 12.93 6.51 4.96
C ASP A 151 13.24 7.03 3.55
N GLY A 152 13.20 6.17 2.53
CA GLY A 152 13.38 6.60 1.15
C GLY A 152 12.31 7.59 0.66
N GLY A 153 11.07 7.47 1.15
CA GLY A 153 10.02 8.45 0.90
C GLY A 153 10.28 9.80 1.54
N LYS A 154 10.76 9.80 2.79
CA LYS A 154 11.17 11.01 3.50
C LYS A 154 12.33 11.72 2.80
N ASP A 155 13.39 10.99 2.46
CA ASP A 155 14.55 11.52 1.74
C ASP A 155 14.14 12.08 0.37
N PHE A 156 13.21 11.41 -0.32
CA PHE A 156 12.67 11.89 -1.59
C PHE A 156 11.92 13.21 -1.45
N ILE A 157 11.09 13.37 -0.42
CA ILE A 157 10.39 14.63 -0.12
C ILE A 157 11.39 15.73 0.21
N ASP A 158 12.40 15.45 1.04
CA ASP A 158 13.45 16.42 1.39
C ASP A 158 14.22 16.88 0.14
N VAL A 159 14.56 15.95 -0.76
CA VAL A 159 15.22 16.26 -2.04
C VAL A 159 14.32 17.07 -2.96
N LYS A 160 13.01 16.78 -2.98
CA LYS A 160 12.03 17.55 -3.77
C LYS A 160 11.82 18.97 -3.22
N ASP A 161 11.88 19.15 -1.91
CA ASP A 161 11.79 20.45 -1.24
C ASP A 161 12.97 21.38 -1.60
N THR A 162 14.15 20.83 -1.88
CA THR A 162 15.32 21.65 -2.25
C THR A 162 15.32 22.07 -3.73
N MET A 163 14.50 21.45 -4.57
CA MET A 163 14.49 21.71 -6.01
C MET A 163 13.87 23.05 -6.37
N SER A 164 14.36 23.63 -7.46
CA SER A 164 13.84 24.90 -7.95
C SER A 164 13.34 24.79 -9.38
N LEU A 165 12.06 25.07 -9.62
CA LEU A 165 11.53 25.20 -10.98
C LEU A 165 12.34 26.24 -11.79
N SER A 166 12.95 27.21 -11.12
CA SER A 166 13.77 28.24 -11.77
C SER A 166 15.01 27.67 -12.46
N SER A 167 15.66 26.63 -11.93
CA SER A 167 16.83 25.98 -12.55
C SER A 167 16.46 25.35 -13.90
N VAL A 168 15.30 24.66 -13.94
CA VAL A 168 14.78 24.02 -15.15
C VAL A 168 14.33 25.06 -16.17
N VAL A 169 13.64 26.11 -15.75
CA VAL A 169 13.22 27.21 -16.65
C VAL A 169 14.43 27.92 -17.26
N ILE A 170 15.45 28.24 -16.45
CA ILE A 170 16.69 28.87 -16.94
C ILE A 170 17.38 27.94 -17.96
N SER A 171 17.48 26.65 -17.65
CA SER A 171 18.05 25.64 -18.55
C SER A 171 17.29 25.54 -19.88
N THR A 172 15.95 25.56 -19.84
CA THR A 172 15.10 25.59 -21.03
C THR A 172 15.30 26.85 -21.85
N ILE A 173 15.43 28.03 -21.23
CA ILE A 173 15.72 29.28 -21.94
C ILE A 173 17.07 29.19 -22.65
N PHE A 174 18.11 28.69 -21.99
CA PHE A 174 19.43 28.49 -22.61
C PHE A 174 19.36 27.52 -23.79
N PHE A 175 18.65 26.39 -23.63
CA PHE A 175 18.50 25.40 -24.69
C PHE A 175 17.68 25.92 -25.88
N MET A 176 16.58 26.64 -25.63
CA MET A 176 15.75 27.24 -26.68
C MET A 176 16.47 28.38 -27.39
N ALA A 177 17.22 29.22 -26.67
CA ALA A 177 18.05 30.25 -27.28
C ALA A 177 19.11 29.65 -28.21
N TYR A 178 19.71 28.53 -27.81
CA TYR A 178 20.60 27.73 -28.64
C TYR A 178 19.87 27.25 -29.91
N LEU A 179 18.70 26.62 -29.81
CA LEU A 179 17.93 26.17 -30.98
C LEU A 179 17.52 27.31 -31.93
N VAL A 180 17.07 28.44 -31.38
CA VAL A 180 16.65 29.63 -32.16
C VAL A 180 17.85 30.24 -32.91
N TYR A 181 19.03 30.26 -32.30
CA TYR A 181 20.26 30.70 -32.96
C TYR A 181 20.56 29.87 -34.23
N PHE A 182 20.42 28.54 -34.12
CA PHE A 182 20.61 27.63 -35.25
C PHE A 182 19.54 27.74 -36.33
N TRP A 183 18.29 27.92 -35.92
CA TRP A 183 17.17 28.10 -36.84
C TRP A 183 17.34 29.36 -37.70
N HIS A 184 17.80 30.47 -37.11
CA HIS A 184 17.94 31.74 -37.82
C HIS A 184 19.19 31.86 -38.69
N LYS A 185 20.32 31.24 -38.31
CA LYS A 185 21.57 31.34 -39.09
C LYS A 185 21.73 30.28 -40.17
N GLY A 186 20.88 29.25 -40.19
CA GLY A 186 21.08 28.06 -41.00
C GLY A 186 22.14 27.15 -40.36
N PHE A 187 21.86 25.85 -40.29
CA PHE A 187 22.77 24.89 -39.66
C PHE A 187 23.95 24.59 -40.58
N VAL A 188 25.11 25.19 -40.28
CA VAL A 188 26.41 24.86 -40.88
C VAL A 188 27.36 24.46 -39.75
N ILE A 189 27.80 23.20 -39.73
CA ILE A 189 28.58 22.61 -38.62
C ILE A 189 29.87 23.40 -38.35
N SER A 190 30.51 23.96 -39.39
CA SER A 190 31.75 24.73 -39.27
C SER A 190 31.60 26.11 -38.63
N ASP A 191 30.38 26.65 -38.55
CA ASP A 191 30.11 28.03 -38.08
C ASP A 191 29.68 28.06 -36.60
N VAL A 192 29.65 26.88 -35.97
CA VAL A 192 29.30 26.72 -34.56
C VAL A 192 30.51 27.03 -33.69
N ASN A 193 30.31 27.85 -32.66
CA ASN A 193 31.38 28.15 -31.71
C ASN A 193 31.42 27.05 -30.63
N SER A 194 32.48 26.25 -30.59
CA SER A 194 32.66 25.15 -29.62
C SER A 194 32.57 25.62 -28.17
N LYS A 195 32.95 26.88 -27.89
CA LYS A 195 32.85 27.50 -26.55
C LYS A 195 31.44 27.53 -25.98
N VAL A 196 30.41 27.54 -26.85
CA VAL A 196 29.01 27.45 -26.41
C VAL A 196 28.69 26.06 -25.88
N HIS A 197 29.24 25.01 -26.51
CA HIS A 197 29.11 23.64 -26.02
C HIS A 197 29.86 23.43 -24.71
N ASP A 198 31.07 23.98 -24.57
CA ASP A 198 31.84 23.93 -23.32
C ASP A 198 31.08 24.58 -22.15
N ALA A 199 30.45 25.74 -22.39
CA ALA A 199 29.65 26.41 -21.38
C ALA A 199 28.40 25.60 -21.00
N LEU A 200 27.69 25.04 -21.99
CA LEU A 200 26.52 24.19 -21.74
C LEU A 200 26.88 22.87 -21.05
N ALA A 201 28.06 22.31 -21.33
CA ALA A 201 28.59 21.09 -20.72
C ALA A 201 28.81 21.19 -19.21
N ILE A 202 29.00 22.42 -18.72
CA ILE A 202 29.21 22.72 -17.31
C ILE A 202 27.91 23.19 -16.67
N ILE A 203 27.19 24.11 -17.30
CA ILE A 203 26.04 24.79 -16.71
C ILE A 203 24.84 23.84 -16.61
N LEU A 204 24.48 23.12 -17.67
CA LEU A 204 23.26 22.31 -17.67
C LEU A 204 23.34 21.11 -16.71
N PRO A 205 24.43 20.31 -16.68
CA PRO A 205 24.50 19.18 -15.77
C PRO A 205 24.57 19.62 -14.30
N LEU A 206 25.21 20.75 -14.00
CA LEU A 206 25.28 21.28 -12.64
C LEU A 206 23.93 21.85 -12.15
N LEU A 207 23.16 22.46 -13.04
CA LEU A 207 21.85 23.05 -12.70
C LEU A 207 20.72 22.03 -12.61
N LEU A 208 20.87 20.83 -13.19
CA LEU A 208 19.77 19.87 -13.36
C LEU A 208 20.03 18.52 -12.68
N GLN A 209 21.13 18.37 -11.96
CA GLN A 209 21.48 17.08 -11.35
C GLN A 209 20.46 16.63 -10.30
N GLU A 210 19.97 17.56 -9.48
CA GLU A 210 18.98 17.27 -8.44
C GLU A 210 17.62 16.95 -9.05
N GLU A 211 17.17 17.75 -10.01
CA GLU A 211 15.91 17.60 -10.73
C GLU A 211 15.88 16.31 -11.56
N LEU A 212 17.02 15.92 -12.12
CA LEU A 212 17.19 14.63 -12.77
C LEU A 212 17.10 13.48 -11.76
N ALA A 213 17.69 13.62 -10.56
CA ALA A 213 17.61 12.61 -9.52
C ALA A 213 16.16 12.40 -9.04
N ALA A 214 15.41 13.46 -8.72
CA ALA A 214 13.99 13.29 -8.39
C ALA A 214 13.17 12.81 -9.58
N GLY A 215 13.46 13.25 -10.81
CA GLY A 215 12.76 12.76 -12.00
C GLY A 215 12.89 11.25 -12.15
N LEU A 216 14.10 10.73 -11.98
CA LEU A 216 14.38 9.30 -12.02
C LEU A 216 13.71 8.56 -10.85
N SER A 217 13.80 9.11 -9.63
CA SER A 217 13.18 8.52 -8.44
C SER A 217 11.65 8.47 -8.57
N GLN A 218 11.01 9.54 -9.05
CA GLN A 218 9.57 9.62 -9.32
C GLN A 218 9.13 8.60 -10.37
N VAL A 219 9.89 8.42 -11.44
CA VAL A 219 9.58 7.43 -12.50
C VAL A 219 9.71 6.01 -11.97
N LEU A 220 10.74 5.72 -11.16
CA LEU A 220 10.91 4.40 -10.56
C LEU A 220 9.86 4.11 -9.49
N LEU A 221 9.49 5.11 -8.71
CA LEU A 221 8.38 5.04 -7.75
C LEU A 221 7.07 4.74 -8.50
N TRP A 222 6.77 5.49 -9.57
CA TRP A 222 5.60 5.23 -10.41
C TRP A 222 5.62 3.83 -11.03
N TRP A 223 6.77 3.40 -11.56
CA TRP A 223 6.94 2.04 -12.09
C TRP A 223 6.68 0.97 -11.01
N LYS A 224 7.28 1.15 -9.82
CA LYS A 224 7.17 0.21 -8.70
C LYS A 224 5.70 -0.02 -8.31
N TRP A 225 4.94 1.06 -8.17
CA TRP A 225 3.56 1.00 -7.74
C TRP A 225 2.57 0.68 -8.88
N SER A 226 2.85 1.11 -10.12
CA SER A 226 2.01 0.76 -11.29
C SER A 226 2.10 -0.72 -11.68
N ASN A 227 3.19 -1.41 -11.34
CA ASN A 227 3.27 -2.86 -11.53
C ASN A 227 2.61 -3.64 -10.39
N TYR A 228 2.40 -3.00 -9.24
CA TYR A 228 1.71 -3.61 -8.11
C TYR A 228 0.26 -3.91 -8.47
N ASP A 229 -0.40 -3.02 -9.21
CA ASP A 229 -1.80 -3.19 -9.64
C ASP A 229 -1.99 -4.26 -10.75
N ASN A 230 -0.90 -4.71 -11.40
CA ASN A 230 -0.97 -5.58 -12.59
C ASN A 230 -0.68 -7.06 -12.31
N GLU A 231 -0.35 -7.45 -11.07
CA GLU A 231 0.14 -8.80 -10.76
C GLU A 231 -0.93 -9.90 -10.93
N ASP A 232 -2.23 -9.56 -11.02
CA ASP A 232 -3.31 -10.56 -10.95
C ASP A 232 -4.31 -10.60 -12.10
N ILE A 233 -4.18 -9.74 -13.12
CA ILE A 233 -5.14 -9.69 -14.24
C ILE A 233 -4.88 -10.80 -15.29
N TRP A 234 -3.72 -11.48 -15.25
CA TRP A 234 -3.28 -12.36 -16.35
C TRP A 234 -3.14 -13.86 -16.03
N THR A 235 -3.68 -14.37 -14.92
CA THR A 235 -3.59 -15.80 -14.57
C THR A 235 -4.91 -16.59 -14.56
N SER A 236 -6.02 -16.04 -15.04
CA SER A 236 -7.21 -16.85 -15.35
C SER A 236 -7.31 -17.07 -16.86
N SER A 237 -6.70 -18.14 -17.36
CA SER A 237 -7.04 -18.68 -18.67
C SER A 237 -8.27 -19.57 -18.53
N ASP A 238 -9.31 -19.18 -19.25
CA ASP A 238 -10.61 -19.82 -19.45
C ASP A 238 -10.53 -21.31 -19.79
N ASP A 239 -11.54 -22.07 -19.35
CA ASP A 239 -12.14 -23.17 -20.12
C ASP A 239 -13.59 -23.37 -19.63
N ASP A 240 -14.56 -23.01 -20.48
CA ASP A 240 -16.01 -23.22 -20.32
C ASP A 240 -16.42 -24.62 -20.84
N GLU A 241 -17.37 -25.30 -20.20
CA GLU A 241 -18.43 -26.09 -20.88
C GLU A 241 -19.56 -26.52 -19.90
N ASP A 242 -20.81 -26.31 -20.32
CA ASP A 242 -22.09 -26.48 -19.58
C ASP A 242 -22.60 -27.94 -19.45
N GLU A 243 -23.31 -28.29 -18.36
CA GLU A 243 -24.74 -28.72 -18.34
C GLU A 243 -25.25 -29.28 -16.98
N ASP A 244 -26.32 -28.65 -16.48
CA ASP A 244 -27.52 -29.13 -15.78
C ASP A 244 -27.51 -30.14 -14.59
N GLY A 245 -28.18 -29.71 -13.50
CA GLY A 245 -29.05 -30.60 -12.69
C GLY A 245 -29.11 -30.37 -11.18
N ALA A 246 -30.21 -29.79 -10.69
CA ALA A 246 -30.49 -29.39 -9.30
C ALA A 246 -30.55 -30.49 -8.22
N LYS A 247 -30.12 -30.17 -6.96
CA LYS A 247 -30.87 -30.27 -5.66
C LYS A 247 -29.99 -30.27 -4.37
N SER A 248 -30.21 -29.27 -3.49
CA SER A 248 -29.93 -29.18 -2.03
C SER A 248 -28.45 -29.25 -1.53
N PRO A 249 -28.10 -28.64 -0.39
CA PRO A 249 -26.78 -28.06 -0.13
C PRO A 249 -25.73 -29.15 0.11
N LYS A 250 -24.76 -29.20 -0.80
CA LYS A 250 -23.50 -29.94 -0.69
C LYS A 250 -22.35 -28.93 -0.70
N PRO A 251 -21.17 -29.30 -0.17
CA PRO A 251 -19.98 -28.45 -0.23
C PRO A 251 -19.78 -27.91 -1.64
N LEU A 252 -19.51 -26.59 -1.77
CA LEU A 252 -19.35 -25.89 -3.05
C LEU A 252 -18.56 -26.73 -4.05
N THR A 253 -19.08 -26.87 -5.27
CA THR A 253 -18.38 -27.50 -6.41
C THR A 253 -17.07 -26.76 -6.68
N GLU A 254 -16.05 -27.43 -7.22
CA GLU A 254 -14.72 -26.84 -7.47
C GLU A 254 -14.80 -25.55 -8.30
N GLU A 255 -15.68 -25.50 -9.30
CA GLU A 255 -15.98 -24.29 -10.09
C GLU A 255 -16.59 -23.15 -9.26
N GLN A 256 -17.51 -23.46 -8.36
CA GLN A 256 -18.10 -22.46 -7.46
C GLN A 256 -17.05 -21.94 -6.47
N ARG A 257 -16.15 -22.81 -5.98
CA ARG A 257 -15.02 -22.39 -5.14
C ARG A 257 -14.07 -21.49 -5.90
N LEU A 258 -13.77 -21.79 -7.17
CA LEU A 258 -12.92 -20.96 -8.01
C LEU A 258 -13.57 -19.60 -8.33
N ALA A 259 -14.87 -19.56 -8.61
CA ALA A 259 -15.61 -18.32 -8.84
C ALA A 259 -15.67 -17.43 -7.58
N VAL A 260 -15.91 -18.06 -6.43
CA VAL A 260 -15.92 -17.39 -5.11
C VAL A 260 -14.52 -16.87 -4.76
N LYS A 261 -13.48 -17.68 -4.99
CA LYS A 261 -12.08 -17.27 -4.83
C LYS A 261 -11.70 -16.11 -5.75
N ALA A 262 -12.15 -16.13 -7.01
CA ALA A 262 -11.92 -15.04 -7.94
C ALA A 262 -12.62 -13.74 -7.49
N LYS A 263 -13.85 -13.85 -6.96
CA LYS A 263 -14.57 -12.71 -6.38
C LYS A 263 -13.84 -12.12 -5.17
N TYR A 264 -13.40 -12.95 -4.22
CA TYR A 264 -12.68 -12.46 -3.04
C TYR A 264 -11.33 -11.88 -3.37
N LYS A 265 -10.61 -12.51 -4.30
CA LYS A 265 -9.37 -11.96 -4.86
C LYS A 265 -9.60 -10.57 -5.45
N LYS A 266 -10.72 -10.34 -6.13
CA LYS A 266 -11.07 -9.01 -6.66
C LYS A 266 -11.23 -7.96 -5.55
N HIS A 267 -11.92 -8.28 -4.45
CA HIS A 267 -12.10 -7.35 -3.33
C HIS A 267 -10.77 -7.04 -2.63
N LYS A 268 -9.96 -8.06 -2.38
CA LYS A 268 -8.60 -7.91 -1.84
C LYS A 268 -7.73 -7.03 -2.74
N VAL A 269 -7.69 -7.30 -4.05
CA VAL A 269 -6.92 -6.51 -5.02
C VAL A 269 -7.40 -5.06 -5.06
N ALA A 270 -8.71 -4.81 -4.97
CA ALA A 270 -9.24 -3.45 -4.93
C ALA A 270 -8.80 -2.69 -3.66
N PHE A 271 -8.84 -3.34 -2.50
CA PHE A 271 -8.33 -2.77 -1.25
C PHE A 271 -6.82 -2.48 -1.36
N GLU A 272 -6.03 -3.46 -1.80
CA GLU A 272 -4.58 -3.31 -1.97
C GLU A 272 -4.24 -2.18 -2.95
N ALA A 273 -4.93 -2.07 -4.08
CA ALA A 273 -4.71 -1.00 -5.06
C ALA A 273 -4.86 0.40 -4.43
N HIS A 274 -5.84 0.59 -3.53
CA HIS A 274 -6.01 1.86 -2.83
C HIS A 274 -4.92 2.14 -1.80
N VAL A 275 -4.50 1.13 -1.04
CA VAL A 275 -3.40 1.30 -0.08
C VAL A 275 -2.06 1.50 -0.81
N ASN A 276 -1.86 0.83 -1.95
CA ASN A 276 -0.70 1.03 -2.82
C ASN A 276 -0.66 2.45 -3.38
N GLN A 277 -1.81 2.99 -3.80
CA GLN A 277 -1.91 4.37 -4.27
C GLN A 277 -1.51 5.35 -3.17
N GLN A 278 -1.89 5.10 -1.92
CA GLN A 278 -1.47 5.90 -0.78
C GLN A 278 0.02 5.74 -0.47
N CYS A 279 0.56 4.51 -0.50
CA CYS A 279 1.99 4.29 -0.34
C CYS A 279 2.81 5.01 -1.44
N TYR A 280 2.29 5.03 -2.67
CA TYR A 280 2.84 5.83 -3.77
C TYR A 280 2.79 7.33 -3.47
N SER A 281 1.67 7.83 -2.94
CA SER A 281 1.48 9.26 -2.68
C SER A 281 2.42 9.78 -1.58
N VAL A 282 2.61 8.97 -0.54
CA VAL A 282 3.60 9.14 0.56
C VAL A 282 5.04 9.02 0.04
N GLY A 283 5.27 8.48 -1.15
CA GLY A 283 6.62 8.28 -1.69
C GLY A 283 7.33 7.03 -1.17
N ALA A 284 6.62 6.11 -0.52
CA ALA A 284 7.21 4.94 0.08
C ALA A 284 7.97 4.08 -0.94
N GLY A 285 9.26 3.89 -0.69
CA GLY A 285 10.17 3.13 -1.53
C GLY A 285 10.74 3.89 -2.72
N ALA A 286 10.70 5.23 -2.70
CA ALA A 286 11.44 6.06 -3.62
C ALA A 286 12.95 5.81 -3.45
N PRO A 287 13.66 5.38 -4.50
CA PRO A 287 15.09 5.08 -4.39
C PRO A 287 15.93 6.36 -4.50
N ASP A 288 17.05 6.42 -3.80
CA ASP A 288 18.07 7.45 -4.01
C ASP A 288 18.71 7.28 -5.40
N MET A 289 18.48 8.27 -6.27
CA MET A 289 18.97 8.30 -7.64
C MET A 289 20.08 9.33 -7.85
N THR A 290 20.61 9.95 -6.79
CA THR A 290 21.67 10.97 -6.88
C THR A 290 22.91 10.44 -7.58
N GLY A 291 23.33 9.20 -7.29
CA GLY A 291 24.48 8.55 -7.93
C GLY A 291 24.26 8.27 -9.43
N LEU A 292 23.06 7.82 -9.82
CA LEU A 292 22.73 7.59 -11.23
C LEU A 292 22.59 8.90 -11.99
N ALA A 293 21.99 9.92 -11.38
CA ALA A 293 21.92 11.27 -11.93
C ALA A 293 23.31 11.86 -12.13
N ALA A 294 24.24 11.68 -11.18
CA ALA A 294 25.65 12.06 -11.32
C ALA A 294 26.34 11.34 -12.50
N PHE A 295 26.03 10.05 -12.70
CA PHE A 295 26.54 9.30 -13.86
C PHE A 295 25.97 9.83 -15.19
N ILE A 296 24.66 10.07 -15.26
CA ILE A 296 24.00 10.58 -16.47
C ILE A 296 24.50 11.99 -16.79
N THR A 297 24.64 12.85 -15.79
CA THR A 297 25.20 14.21 -15.96
C THR A 297 26.65 14.18 -16.43
N ALA A 298 27.49 13.28 -15.89
CA ALA A 298 28.85 13.09 -16.39
C ALA A 298 28.89 12.61 -17.85
N LEU A 299 28.02 11.66 -18.22
CA LEU A 299 27.86 11.21 -19.61
C LEU A 299 27.36 12.35 -20.51
N TRP A 300 26.47 13.19 -20.00
CA TRP A 300 25.94 14.34 -20.71
C TRP A 300 27.03 15.39 -20.99
N THR A 301 27.89 15.68 -20.02
CA THR A 301 29.10 16.51 -20.22
C THR A 301 30.00 15.90 -21.30
N LEU A 302 30.21 14.58 -21.32
CA LEU A 302 31.00 13.91 -22.36
C LEU A 302 30.39 14.09 -23.75
N PHE A 303 29.06 14.04 -23.87
CA PHE A 303 28.37 14.29 -25.14
C PHE A 303 28.56 15.72 -25.63
N PHE A 304 28.54 16.72 -24.75
CA PHE A 304 28.85 18.09 -25.14
C PHE A 304 30.30 18.28 -25.61
N LEU A 305 31.27 17.62 -24.96
CA LEU A 305 32.67 17.62 -25.42
C LEU A 305 32.80 16.98 -26.80
N LEU A 306 32.06 15.89 -27.05
CA LEU A 306 32.04 15.23 -28.35
C LEU A 306 31.36 16.09 -29.42
N GLN A 307 30.31 16.84 -29.08
CA GLN A 307 29.72 17.86 -29.96
C GLN A 307 30.72 18.97 -30.30
N GLY A 308 31.46 19.46 -29.31
CA GLY A 308 32.54 20.43 -29.52
C GLY A 308 33.61 19.89 -30.47
N TYR A 309 34.03 18.63 -30.29
CA TYR A 309 34.95 17.96 -31.20
C TYR A 309 34.40 17.82 -32.63
N ILE A 310 33.13 17.44 -32.79
CA ILE A 310 32.48 17.32 -34.11
C ILE A 310 32.49 18.66 -34.85
N VAL A 311 32.24 19.75 -34.12
CA VAL A 311 32.24 21.12 -34.66
C VAL A 311 33.64 21.59 -35.05
N GLU A 312 34.67 21.22 -34.28
CA GLU A 312 36.07 21.61 -34.54
C GLU A 312 36.78 20.71 -35.56
N SER A 313 36.23 19.53 -35.87
CA SER A 313 36.84 18.57 -36.77
C SER A 313 36.92 19.11 -38.21
N PRO A 314 38.12 19.18 -38.83
CA PRO A 314 38.26 19.62 -40.22
C PRO A 314 37.65 18.61 -41.19
N ASP A 315 37.67 17.32 -40.84
CA ASP A 315 37.14 16.23 -41.67
C ASP A 315 35.69 15.91 -41.29
N HIS A 316 34.74 16.43 -42.08
CA HIS A 316 33.32 16.27 -41.85
C HIS A 316 32.82 14.94 -42.43
N HIS A 317 32.83 13.89 -41.60
CA HIS A 317 32.33 12.57 -41.99
C HIS A 317 30.79 12.49 -41.94
N ALA A 318 30.20 11.63 -42.79
CA ALA A 318 28.74 11.51 -42.93
C ALA A 318 28.00 11.09 -41.64
N TRP A 319 28.68 10.46 -40.69
CA TRP A 319 28.11 10.05 -39.40
C TRP A 319 28.06 11.21 -38.38
N MET A 320 28.86 12.27 -38.55
CA MET A 320 29.00 13.33 -37.56
C MET A 320 27.72 14.17 -37.40
N ALA A 321 27.05 14.49 -38.50
CA ALA A 321 25.80 15.25 -38.48
C ALA A 321 24.65 14.52 -37.75
N PRO A 322 24.32 13.24 -38.05
CA PRO A 322 23.29 12.53 -37.31
C PRO A 322 23.65 12.31 -35.84
N THR A 323 24.93 12.04 -35.52
CA THR A 323 25.38 11.90 -34.14
C THR A 323 25.28 13.22 -33.35
N TYR A 324 25.61 14.36 -33.97
CA TYR A 324 25.45 15.67 -33.35
C TYR A 324 23.98 15.95 -32.99
N TRP A 325 23.06 15.74 -33.94
CA TRP A 325 21.63 15.94 -33.71
C TRP A 325 21.04 14.98 -32.69
N PHE A 326 21.53 13.74 -32.64
CA PHE A 326 21.17 12.79 -31.58
C PHE A 326 21.52 13.35 -30.19
N PHE A 327 22.72 13.92 -30.00
CA PHE A 327 23.10 14.53 -28.73
C PHE A 327 22.31 15.80 -28.39
N VAL A 328 21.95 16.62 -29.39
CA VAL A 328 21.05 17.78 -29.18
C VAL A 328 19.67 17.30 -28.74
N ALA A 329 19.10 16.29 -29.40
CA ALA A 329 17.82 15.71 -29.04
C ALA A 329 17.85 15.07 -27.64
N TYR A 330 18.92 14.34 -27.31
CA TYR A 330 19.14 13.78 -25.98
C TYR A 330 19.18 14.86 -24.89
N SER A 331 19.87 15.98 -25.14
CA SER A 331 19.93 17.11 -24.22
C SER A 331 18.56 17.76 -24.02
N GLY A 332 17.80 17.95 -25.10
CA GLY A 332 16.43 18.46 -25.03
C GLY A 332 15.50 17.52 -24.27
N PHE A 333 15.66 16.21 -24.45
CA PHE A 333 14.94 15.20 -23.68
C PHE A 333 15.27 15.27 -22.19
N LEU A 334 16.54 15.38 -21.80
CA LEU A 334 16.93 15.49 -20.39
C LEU A 334 16.37 16.76 -19.73
N VAL A 335 16.44 17.91 -20.40
CA VAL A 335 15.85 19.16 -19.90
C VAL A 335 14.33 19.02 -19.75
N ALA A 336 13.65 18.42 -20.73
CA ALA A 336 12.22 18.16 -20.64
C ALA A 336 11.87 17.18 -19.50
N PHE A 337 12.70 16.15 -19.30
CA PHE A 337 12.54 15.15 -18.24
C PHE A 337 12.67 15.77 -16.84
N CYS A 338 13.52 16.78 -16.66
CA CYS A 338 13.65 17.49 -15.39
C CYS A 338 12.39 18.28 -14.97
N TYR A 339 11.38 18.40 -15.84
CA TYR A 339 10.07 18.92 -15.45
C TYR A 339 9.17 17.89 -14.76
N VAL A 340 9.46 16.59 -14.88
CA VAL A 340 8.61 15.50 -14.35
C VAL A 340 8.29 15.68 -12.86
N PRO A 341 9.25 15.98 -11.96
CA PRO A 341 8.98 16.16 -10.53
C PRO A 341 7.96 17.27 -10.22
N PHE A 342 7.89 18.29 -11.07
CA PHE A 342 7.02 19.46 -10.89
C PHE A 342 5.59 19.25 -11.40
N PHE A 343 5.35 18.22 -12.24
CA PHE A 343 4.02 17.83 -12.68
C PHE A 343 3.38 16.76 -11.78
N ALA A 344 4.18 16.13 -10.90
CA ALA A 344 3.68 15.27 -9.84
C ALA A 344 3.09 16.10 -8.68
N THR A 345 2.46 15.43 -7.72
CA THR A 345 1.89 16.01 -6.48
C THR A 345 2.86 17.03 -5.86
N SER A 346 2.38 18.18 -5.36
CA SER A 346 3.31 19.18 -4.80
C SER A 346 4.05 18.62 -3.58
N SER A 347 5.25 19.15 -3.30
CA SER A 347 6.04 18.68 -2.17
C SER A 347 5.33 18.91 -0.82
N GLU A 348 4.69 20.07 -0.66
CA GLU A 348 3.89 20.38 0.54
C GLU A 348 2.73 19.40 0.73
N GLN A 349 2.02 19.06 -0.35
CA GLN A 349 0.93 18.09 -0.28
C GLN A 349 1.46 16.69 0.03
N GLN A 350 2.58 16.26 -0.56
CA GLN A 350 3.19 14.97 -0.25
C GLN A 350 3.68 14.90 1.18
N LYS A 351 4.18 16.00 1.74
CA LYS A 351 4.62 16.08 3.12
C LYS A 351 3.46 15.95 4.10
N GLU A 352 2.35 16.65 3.85
CA GLU A 352 1.12 16.51 4.65
C GLU A 352 0.57 15.08 4.56
N GLU A 353 0.56 14.50 3.36
CA GLU A 353 0.17 13.11 3.17
C GLU A 353 1.12 12.16 3.91
N PHE A 354 2.44 12.37 3.84
CA PHE A 354 3.45 11.58 4.54
C PHE A 354 3.28 11.63 6.06
N GLU A 355 3.15 12.83 6.64
CA GLU A 355 2.93 13.00 8.09
C GLU A 355 1.63 12.32 8.54
N SER A 356 0.61 12.29 7.68
CA SER A 356 -0.66 11.64 8.00
C SER A 356 -0.64 10.12 7.82
N ALA A 357 0.00 9.59 6.77
CA ALA A 357 -0.23 8.23 6.30
C ALA A 357 1.00 7.30 6.38
N SER A 358 2.19 7.82 6.67
CA SER A 358 3.42 7.01 6.69
C SER A 358 3.32 5.82 7.65
N ALA A 359 2.79 6.02 8.87
CA ALA A 359 2.64 4.96 9.86
C ALA A 359 1.64 3.86 9.43
N SER A 360 0.54 4.22 8.75
CA SER A 360 -0.41 3.22 8.23
C SER A 360 0.14 2.49 7.01
N CYS A 361 0.88 3.19 6.14
CA CYS A 361 1.64 2.57 5.05
C CYS A 361 2.70 1.59 5.57
N GLU A 362 3.42 1.95 6.63
CA GLU A 362 4.42 1.10 7.28
C GLU A 362 3.80 -0.18 7.84
N ALA A 363 2.71 -0.06 8.62
CA ALA A 363 2.00 -1.21 9.16
C ALA A 363 1.48 -2.15 8.06
N PHE A 364 0.89 -1.59 7.00
CA PHE A 364 0.43 -2.36 5.84
C PHE A 364 1.57 -3.06 5.10
N LEU A 365 2.63 -2.33 4.77
CA LEU A 365 3.81 -2.86 4.07
C LEU A 365 4.43 -3.99 4.87
N PHE A 366 4.53 -3.84 6.19
CA PHE A 366 4.99 -4.88 7.09
C PHE A 366 4.13 -6.13 7.02
N ILE A 367 2.80 -6.01 7.17
CA ILE A 367 1.88 -7.17 7.07
C ILE A 367 2.05 -7.88 5.73
N ASN A 368 2.09 -7.11 4.64
CA ASN A 368 2.19 -7.67 3.30
C ASN A 368 3.54 -8.37 3.06
N HIS A 369 4.65 -7.75 3.45
CA HIS A 369 5.99 -8.35 3.35
C HIS A 369 6.12 -9.62 4.20
N MET A 370 5.56 -9.59 5.41
CA MET A 370 5.54 -10.74 6.31
C MET A 370 4.63 -11.86 5.79
N THR A 371 3.53 -11.53 5.12
CA THR A 371 2.67 -12.48 4.40
C THR A 371 3.44 -13.17 3.29
N GLN A 372 4.12 -12.41 2.42
CA GLN A 372 4.97 -12.99 1.36
C GLN A 372 6.07 -13.89 1.94
N LEU A 373 6.71 -13.47 3.03
CA LEU A 373 7.72 -14.28 3.72
C LEU A 373 7.12 -15.56 4.30
N GLN A 374 5.96 -15.48 4.95
CA GLN A 374 5.24 -16.63 5.50
C GLN A 374 4.89 -17.62 4.39
N ASP A 375 4.31 -17.15 3.29
CA ASP A 375 3.89 -18.00 2.16
C ASP A 375 5.10 -18.70 1.52
N HIS A 376 6.24 -18.02 1.40
CA HIS A 376 7.48 -18.64 0.94
C HIS A 376 8.04 -19.68 1.92
N VAL A 377 8.03 -19.40 3.23
CA VAL A 377 8.43 -20.36 4.26
C VAL A 377 7.53 -21.60 4.23
N VAL A 378 6.21 -21.40 4.10
CA VAL A 378 5.24 -22.48 3.94
C VAL A 378 5.54 -23.29 2.69
N ALA A 379 5.80 -22.67 1.55
CA ALA A 379 6.14 -23.37 0.31
C ALA A 379 7.43 -24.20 0.45
N ILE A 380 8.44 -23.71 1.17
CA ILE A 380 9.68 -24.45 1.44
C ILE A 380 9.42 -25.66 2.34
N VAL A 381 8.75 -25.44 3.48
CA VAL A 381 8.52 -26.50 4.49
C VAL A 381 7.56 -27.56 3.95
N THR A 382 6.53 -27.16 3.22
CA THR A 382 5.57 -28.08 2.60
C THR A 382 6.09 -28.73 1.33
N LYS A 383 7.28 -28.33 0.84
CA LYS A 383 7.85 -28.71 -0.45
C LYS A 383 6.83 -28.53 -1.58
N GLU A 384 6.37 -27.30 -1.74
CA GLU A 384 5.36 -26.86 -2.73
C GLU A 384 4.04 -27.65 -2.63
N GLY A 385 3.57 -27.91 -1.40
CA GLY A 385 2.28 -28.55 -1.14
C GLY A 385 2.29 -30.09 -1.14
N THR A 386 3.45 -30.74 -1.17
CA THR A 386 3.54 -32.21 -1.05
C THR A 386 3.33 -32.72 0.39
N ILE A 387 3.48 -31.84 1.38
CA ILE A 387 3.28 -32.11 2.82
C ILE A 387 2.10 -31.22 3.30
N PRO A 388 1.24 -31.71 4.22
CA PRO A 388 0.13 -30.90 4.74
C PRO A 388 0.59 -29.61 5.43
N LEU A 389 -0.25 -28.58 5.37
CA LEU A 389 -0.02 -27.26 5.98
C LEU A 389 0.24 -27.33 7.49
N SER A 390 -0.30 -28.36 8.17
CA SER A 390 -0.06 -28.60 9.60
C SER A 390 1.43 -28.75 9.93
N ALA A 391 2.24 -29.29 9.01
CA ALA A 391 3.68 -29.43 9.18
C ALA A 391 4.43 -28.08 9.14
N ALA A 392 3.83 -27.05 8.54
CA ALA A 392 4.40 -25.71 8.50
C ALA A 392 4.02 -24.86 9.72
N ARG A 393 3.02 -25.25 10.52
CA ARG A 393 2.54 -24.46 11.68
C ARG A 393 3.65 -24.09 12.69
N PRO A 394 4.57 -25.00 13.08
CA PRO A 394 5.66 -24.64 14.00
C PRO A 394 6.58 -23.56 13.41
N ALA A 395 6.88 -23.65 12.10
CA ALA A 395 7.69 -22.67 11.39
C ALA A 395 7.00 -21.31 11.30
N ILE A 396 5.69 -21.29 11.04
CA ILE A 396 4.88 -20.07 11.03
C ILE A 396 4.84 -19.44 12.43
N ARG A 397 4.56 -20.23 13.48
CA ARG A 397 4.53 -19.72 14.86
C ARG A 397 5.89 -19.15 15.26
N GLN A 398 6.98 -19.82 14.89
CA GLN A 398 8.34 -19.33 15.15
C GLN A 398 8.65 -18.05 14.38
N LEU A 399 8.22 -17.94 13.12
CA LEU A 399 8.35 -16.73 12.31
C LEU A 399 7.64 -15.54 12.98
N ARG A 400 6.37 -15.72 13.37
CA ARG A 400 5.57 -14.68 14.03
C ARG A 400 6.15 -14.29 15.40
N ARG A 401 6.65 -15.25 16.18
CA ARG A 401 7.35 -14.95 17.44
C ARG A 401 8.62 -14.12 17.19
N GLN A 402 9.41 -14.47 16.17
CA GLN A 402 10.58 -13.65 15.82
C GLN A 402 10.18 -12.26 15.33
N ALA A 403 9.06 -12.10 14.62
CA ALA A 403 8.53 -10.78 14.23
C ALA A 403 8.25 -9.90 15.45
N ILE A 404 7.47 -10.39 16.41
CA ILE A 404 7.23 -9.66 17.67
C ILE A 404 8.55 -9.35 18.39
N HIS A 405 9.52 -10.26 18.42
CA HIS A 405 10.80 -10.00 19.10
C HIS A 405 11.73 -9.01 18.39
N GLN A 406 11.56 -8.77 17.09
CA GLN A 406 12.44 -7.90 16.31
C GLN A 406 11.86 -6.49 16.09
N MET A 407 10.54 -6.32 16.19
CA MET A 407 9.90 -5.00 16.07
C MET A 407 10.19 -4.11 17.27
N ASP A 408 10.18 -2.80 17.07
CA ASP A 408 10.21 -1.87 18.20
C ASP A 408 8.84 -1.79 18.86
N THR A 409 8.81 -1.23 20.09
CA THR A 409 7.57 -1.19 20.88
C THR A 409 6.48 -0.38 20.18
N GLU A 410 6.87 0.76 19.60
CA GLU A 410 5.97 1.63 18.85
C GLU A 410 5.39 0.91 17.63
N ASP A 411 6.21 0.15 16.89
CA ASP A 411 5.77 -0.61 15.71
C ASP A 411 4.75 -1.69 16.06
N VAL A 412 4.95 -2.40 17.18
CA VAL A 412 4.03 -3.47 17.60
C VAL A 412 2.68 -2.89 18.02
N VAL A 413 2.68 -1.75 18.72
CA VAL A 413 1.45 -1.04 19.09
C VAL A 413 0.75 -0.49 17.84
N SER A 414 1.49 0.14 16.93
CA SER A 414 0.97 0.63 15.65
C SER A 414 0.38 -0.51 14.82
N TYR A 415 1.06 -1.66 14.73
CA TYR A 415 0.52 -2.86 14.11
C TYR A 415 -0.81 -3.27 14.75
N ALA A 416 -0.87 -3.35 16.07
CA ALA A 416 -2.04 -3.82 16.78
C ALA A 416 -3.25 -2.89 16.58
N LEU A 417 -3.02 -1.57 16.63
CA LEU A 417 -4.04 -0.56 16.34
C LEU A 417 -4.47 -0.56 14.87
N TYR A 418 -3.55 -0.77 13.94
CA TYR A 418 -3.87 -0.87 12.51
C TYR A 418 -4.76 -2.09 12.21
N VAL A 419 -4.40 -3.23 12.78
CA VAL A 419 -5.16 -4.48 12.72
C VAL A 419 -6.56 -4.30 13.31
N LEU A 420 -6.69 -3.59 14.42
CA LEU A 420 -7.99 -3.21 15.00
C LEU A 420 -8.78 -2.25 14.10
N ALA A 421 -8.13 -1.29 13.45
CA ALA A 421 -8.81 -0.40 12.52
C ALA A 421 -9.39 -1.16 11.31
N LEU A 422 -8.68 -2.18 10.82
CA LEU A 422 -9.13 -3.06 9.75
C LEU A 422 -10.37 -3.89 10.09
N SER A 423 -10.75 -4.01 11.38
CA SER A 423 -11.98 -4.71 11.77
C SER A 423 -13.27 -4.03 11.28
N THR A 424 -13.17 -2.80 10.77
CA THR A 424 -14.29 -2.07 10.17
C THR A 424 -14.48 -2.34 8.67
N TYR A 425 -13.57 -3.08 8.05
CA TYR A 425 -13.64 -3.49 6.65
C TYR A 425 -14.02 -4.98 6.55
N ASP A 426 -15.08 -5.29 5.83
CA ASP A 426 -15.41 -6.68 5.51
C ASP A 426 -14.71 -7.10 4.22
N PHE A 427 -13.68 -7.93 4.33
CA PHE A 427 -12.92 -8.43 3.19
C PHE A 427 -13.73 -9.40 2.30
N PHE A 428 -14.81 -10.02 2.81
CA PHE A 428 -15.65 -10.93 2.02
C PHE A 428 -16.61 -10.17 1.10
N SER A 429 -17.27 -9.12 1.60
CA SER A 429 -18.16 -8.27 0.80
C SER A 429 -17.42 -7.13 0.08
N GLY A 430 -16.27 -6.71 0.61
CA GLY A 430 -15.52 -5.53 0.17
C GLY A 430 -16.15 -4.22 0.62
N GLU A 431 -16.93 -4.24 1.70
CA GLU A 431 -17.77 -3.13 2.16
C GLU A 431 -17.30 -2.56 3.52
N VAL A 432 -17.60 -1.28 3.72
CA VAL A 432 -17.46 -0.55 4.99
C VAL A 432 -18.83 0.03 5.32
N ASN A 433 -19.38 -0.27 6.50
CA ASN A 433 -20.72 0.17 6.92
C ASN A 433 -21.82 -0.15 5.86
N ASP A 434 -21.84 -1.37 5.33
CA ASP A 434 -22.79 -1.83 4.29
C ASP A 434 -22.75 -1.03 2.98
N MET A 435 -21.63 -0.33 2.71
CA MET A 435 -21.38 0.41 1.47
C MET A 435 -20.08 -0.06 0.83
N SER A 436 -20.01 -0.05 -0.50
CA SER A 436 -18.76 -0.34 -1.21
C SER A 436 -17.67 0.64 -0.79
N LEU A 437 -16.40 0.20 -0.78
CA LEU A 437 -15.27 1.06 -0.42
C LEU A 437 -15.18 2.34 -1.28
N GLU A 438 -15.53 2.25 -2.57
CA GLU A 438 -15.55 3.40 -3.48
C GLU A 438 -16.64 4.41 -3.10
N ASP A 439 -17.85 3.94 -2.81
CA ASP A 439 -18.98 4.78 -2.42
C ASP A 439 -18.74 5.42 -1.05
N PHE A 440 -18.15 4.66 -0.11
CA PHE A 440 -17.77 5.16 1.20
C PHE A 440 -16.79 6.34 1.08
N ARG A 441 -15.73 6.20 0.28
CA ARG A 441 -14.74 7.28 0.06
C ARG A 441 -15.30 8.49 -0.72
N ALA A 442 -16.34 8.28 -1.52
CA ALA A 442 -17.05 9.35 -2.22
C ALA A 442 -18.00 10.12 -1.29
N THR A 443 -18.43 9.51 -0.19
CA THR A 443 -19.32 10.13 0.79
C THR A 443 -18.54 11.09 1.69
N SER A 444 -19.02 12.32 1.84
CA SER A 444 -18.43 13.31 2.75
C SER A 444 -18.54 12.85 4.21
N ALA A 445 -17.43 12.87 4.96
CA ALA A 445 -17.31 12.38 6.34
C ALA A 445 -18.37 12.92 7.34
N GLY A 446 -19.00 14.07 7.04
CA GLY A 446 -20.04 14.67 7.90
C GLY A 446 -21.47 14.18 7.68
N ALA A 447 -21.74 13.26 6.74
CA ALA A 447 -23.10 12.88 6.35
C ALA A 447 -23.64 11.58 7.00
N ILE A 448 -22.82 10.87 7.77
CA ILE A 448 -23.21 9.60 8.41
C ILE A 448 -23.61 9.89 9.87
N ASP A 449 -24.92 9.82 10.16
CA ASP A 449 -25.43 9.79 11.53
C ASP A 449 -24.71 8.67 12.29
N GLN A 450 -24.18 8.95 13.49
CA GLN A 450 -23.49 7.91 14.26
C GLN A 450 -24.55 7.04 14.93
N PRO A 451 -24.74 5.77 14.51
CA PRO A 451 -25.56 4.85 15.27
C PRO A 451 -24.89 4.56 16.61
N VAL A 452 -25.67 4.03 17.56
CA VAL A 452 -25.12 3.45 18.79
C VAL A 452 -24.11 2.38 18.40
N LEU A 453 -22.86 2.53 18.82
CA LEU A 453 -21.78 1.63 18.44
C LEU A 453 -21.91 0.30 19.19
N PRO A 454 -22.00 -0.85 18.50
CA PRO A 454 -21.90 -2.15 19.13
C PRO A 454 -20.45 -2.41 19.58
N PRO A 455 -20.25 -3.18 20.67
CA PRO A 455 -18.90 -3.61 21.04
C PRO A 455 -18.27 -4.37 19.88
N THR A 456 -16.97 -4.17 19.67
CA THR A 456 -16.28 -4.90 18.61
C THR A 456 -16.27 -6.38 18.97
N ASN A 457 -16.83 -7.21 18.09
CA ASN A 457 -17.03 -8.63 18.35
C ASN A 457 -15.70 -9.39 18.25
N HIS A 458 -15.34 -10.14 19.29
CA HIS A 458 -14.15 -11.00 19.30
C HIS A 458 -14.20 -12.07 18.20
N TYR A 459 -15.41 -12.52 17.84
CA TYR A 459 -15.65 -13.52 16.80
C TYR A 459 -15.91 -12.94 15.41
N ALA A 460 -15.70 -11.64 15.20
CA ALA A 460 -15.77 -11.08 13.85
C ALA A 460 -14.74 -11.77 12.94
N TYR A 461 -15.10 -11.99 11.67
CA TYR A 461 -14.36 -12.79 10.68
C TYR A 461 -12.84 -12.50 10.60
N TYR A 462 -12.43 -11.28 10.95
CA TYR A 462 -11.03 -10.87 10.98
C TYR A 462 -10.23 -11.50 12.13
N TRP A 463 -10.83 -11.61 13.31
CA TRP A 463 -10.15 -12.07 14.54
C TRP A 463 -10.39 -13.54 14.80
N ALA A 464 -11.55 -14.09 14.47
CA ALA A 464 -11.87 -15.50 14.70
C ALA A 464 -11.21 -16.43 13.69
N GLY A 465 -10.93 -15.91 12.48
CA GLY A 465 -10.49 -16.72 11.36
C GLY A 465 -9.17 -17.42 11.65
N CYS A 466 -9.20 -18.73 11.65
CA CYS A 466 -8.03 -19.59 11.78
C CYS A 466 -7.45 -19.97 10.41
N LEU A 467 -6.13 -20.16 10.34
CA LEU A 467 -5.45 -20.57 9.12
C LEU A 467 -5.98 -21.94 8.65
N GLY A 468 -6.54 -21.96 7.45
CA GLY A 468 -7.20 -23.13 6.86
C GLY A 468 -8.67 -23.32 7.27
N GLU A 469 -9.29 -22.34 7.94
CA GLU A 469 -10.71 -22.37 8.27
C GLU A 469 -11.60 -22.03 7.06
N ALA A 470 -12.68 -22.80 6.92
CA ALA A 470 -13.73 -22.57 5.94
C ALA A 470 -14.99 -22.07 6.65
N VAL A 471 -15.42 -20.87 6.32
CA VAL A 471 -16.66 -20.25 6.80
C VAL A 471 -17.74 -20.37 5.72
N ASP A 472 -19.01 -20.12 6.06
CA ASP A 472 -20.14 -20.23 5.13
C ASP A 472 -19.96 -19.43 3.82
N GLN A 473 -19.15 -18.38 3.87
CA GLN A 473 -18.85 -17.50 2.75
C GLN A 473 -17.65 -18.01 1.93
N GLY A 474 -16.66 -18.65 2.55
CA GLY A 474 -15.47 -19.18 1.86
C GLY A 474 -14.33 -19.50 2.82
N ASN A 475 -13.15 -19.84 2.28
CA ASN A 475 -11.96 -20.03 3.13
C ASN A 475 -11.39 -18.67 3.53
N VAL A 476 -11.03 -18.50 4.80
CA VAL A 476 -10.43 -17.27 5.32
C VAL A 476 -9.12 -16.93 4.59
N ASP A 477 -8.32 -17.96 4.30
CA ASP A 477 -7.03 -17.86 3.60
C ASP A 477 -7.14 -17.26 2.18
N ASP A 478 -8.31 -17.36 1.55
CA ASP A 478 -8.53 -16.86 0.19
C ASP A 478 -8.82 -15.35 0.17
N VAL A 479 -9.11 -14.75 1.34
CA VAL A 479 -9.61 -13.38 1.45
C VAL A 479 -8.66 -12.48 2.25
N MET A 480 -8.07 -13.00 3.34
CA MET A 480 -7.20 -12.23 4.23
C MET A 480 -5.71 -12.43 3.93
N LEU A 481 -4.89 -11.46 4.34
CA LEU A 481 -3.43 -11.65 4.35
C LEU A 481 -3.07 -12.73 5.38
N SER A 482 -2.31 -13.75 4.97
CA SER A 482 -2.07 -14.96 5.77
C SER A 482 -1.36 -14.67 7.10
N PHE A 483 -0.71 -13.52 7.23
CA PHE A 483 -0.07 -13.07 8.48
C PHE A 483 -1.06 -12.47 9.50
N LEU A 484 -2.27 -12.06 9.06
CA LEU A 484 -3.34 -11.53 9.92
C LEU A 484 -4.19 -12.63 10.55
N VAL A 485 -4.31 -13.77 9.88
CA VAL A 485 -5.15 -14.91 10.28
C VAL A 485 -4.59 -15.60 11.54
N GLN A 486 -5.43 -16.03 12.46
CA GLN A 486 -4.99 -16.74 13.67
C GLN A 486 -4.37 -18.10 13.34
N LEU A 487 -3.37 -18.51 14.13
CA LEU A 487 -2.89 -19.89 14.09
C LEU A 487 -3.81 -20.75 14.96
N PRO A 488 -4.28 -21.91 14.48
CA PRO A 488 -4.98 -22.86 15.33
C PRO A 488 -4.15 -23.16 16.58
N GLN A 489 -4.79 -23.16 17.75
CA GLN A 489 -4.14 -23.63 18.97
C GLN A 489 -3.67 -25.07 18.72
N GLU A 490 -2.45 -25.39 19.16
CA GLU A 490 -2.05 -26.79 19.23
C GLU A 490 -2.94 -27.41 20.29
N ASP A 491 -3.73 -28.41 19.91
CA ASP A 491 -4.28 -29.33 20.90
C ASP A 491 -3.05 -29.91 21.63
N ASP A 492 -2.76 -29.37 22.81
CA ASP A 492 -1.96 -30.08 23.78
C ASP A 492 -2.59 -31.46 23.90
N GLU A 493 -1.75 -32.49 23.77
CA GLU A 493 -2.09 -33.86 24.07
C GLU A 493 -3.09 -33.90 25.22
N ALA A 494 -4.19 -34.64 25.06
CA ALA A 494 -5.17 -34.91 26.10
C ALA A 494 -4.51 -34.99 27.49
N VAL A 495 -4.44 -33.84 28.17
CA VAL A 495 -4.07 -33.79 29.56
C VAL A 495 -5.34 -34.28 30.21
N GLU A 496 -5.36 -35.58 30.52
CA GLU A 496 -6.15 -36.14 31.60
C GLU A 496 -5.76 -35.42 32.91
N THR A 497 -6.10 -34.14 33.02
CA THR A 497 -6.38 -33.51 34.29
C THR A 497 -7.80 -33.93 34.62
N ASP A 498 -7.85 -34.99 35.41
CA ASP A 498 -8.97 -35.40 36.24
C ASP A 498 -9.95 -34.24 36.50
N GLY A 499 -11.12 -34.34 35.86
CA GLY A 499 -12.36 -33.72 36.31
C GLY A 499 -12.64 -32.28 35.87
N VAL A 500 -13.02 -32.07 34.60
CA VAL A 500 -14.33 -31.47 34.23
C VAL A 500 -14.72 -32.05 32.87
N VAL A 501 -15.74 -32.91 32.86
CA VAL A 501 -16.23 -33.62 31.68
C VAL A 501 -16.98 -32.67 30.75
N VAL A 502 -16.47 -32.48 29.53
CA VAL A 502 -17.27 -32.04 28.38
C VAL A 502 -18.17 -33.21 27.99
N GLY A 503 -19.48 -33.03 28.20
CA GLY A 503 -20.49 -34.06 28.01
C GLY A 503 -20.75 -34.38 26.54
N ASP A 504 -20.45 -35.63 26.20
CA ASP A 504 -20.80 -36.37 24.99
C ASP A 504 -22.31 -36.32 24.68
N MET A 505 -22.65 -36.30 23.40
CA MET A 505 -24.02 -36.43 22.88
C MET A 505 -24.53 -37.84 23.18
N SER A 506 -25.38 -38.00 24.20
CA SER A 506 -26.21 -39.19 24.33
C SER A 506 -27.67 -38.80 24.57
N GLU A 507 -28.53 -39.29 23.67
CA GLU A 507 -29.98 -39.29 23.79
C GLU A 507 -30.43 -39.64 25.22
N LYS A 508 -31.18 -38.73 25.85
CA LYS A 508 -32.07 -39.06 26.95
C LYS A 508 -33.42 -38.42 26.72
N GLU A 509 -34.40 -39.29 26.50
CA GLU A 509 -35.82 -39.02 26.57
C GLU A 509 -36.21 -38.37 27.91
N GLY A 510 -37.08 -37.36 27.83
CA GLY A 510 -38.12 -37.04 28.81
C GLY A 510 -37.68 -36.43 30.15
N ASN A 511 -37.81 -35.12 30.28
CA ASN A 511 -38.81 -34.54 31.20
C ASN A 511 -38.92 -33.03 30.98
N ASP A 512 -40.16 -32.55 30.98
CA ASP A 512 -40.54 -31.14 30.89
C ASP A 512 -40.11 -30.39 32.16
N ASP A 513 -39.31 -29.32 32.02
CA ASP A 513 -39.47 -28.11 32.82
C ASP A 513 -38.76 -26.93 32.14
N GLU A 514 -39.49 -25.83 32.01
CA GLU A 514 -39.11 -24.62 31.28
C GLU A 514 -37.99 -23.87 32.01
N GLY A 515 -36.87 -23.69 31.33
CA GLY A 515 -35.78 -22.81 31.73
C GLY A 515 -34.92 -22.51 30.51
N GLU A 516 -35.24 -21.43 29.81
CA GLU A 516 -34.40 -20.86 28.75
C GLU A 516 -33.02 -20.54 29.34
N VAL A 517 -32.03 -21.38 29.01
CA VAL A 517 -30.62 -21.03 29.18
C VAL A 517 -30.22 -20.31 27.90
N GLU A 518 -30.17 -18.98 27.97
CA GLU A 518 -29.53 -18.15 26.94
C GLU A 518 -28.06 -18.59 26.81
N THR A 519 -27.73 -19.23 25.70
CA THR A 519 -26.34 -19.44 25.28
C THR A 519 -25.81 -18.13 24.70
N ASP A 520 -25.37 -17.23 25.59
CA ASP A 520 -24.71 -15.98 25.24
C ASP A 520 -23.24 -16.29 24.92
N THR A 521 -22.95 -16.65 23.66
CA THR A 521 -21.60 -16.99 23.18
C THR A 521 -20.92 -15.83 22.42
N SER A 522 -21.23 -14.57 22.74
CA SER A 522 -20.48 -13.42 22.23
C SER A 522 -19.59 -12.83 23.32
N GLU A 523 -18.34 -13.30 23.40
CA GLU A 523 -17.33 -12.61 24.22
C GLU A 523 -16.99 -11.28 23.55
N ASP A 524 -17.25 -10.17 24.25
CA ASP A 524 -16.90 -8.82 23.78
C ASP A 524 -15.37 -8.63 23.78
N MET A 525 -14.84 -7.94 22.75
CA MET A 525 -13.40 -7.67 22.69
C MET A 525 -12.98 -6.58 23.67
N THR A 526 -11.83 -6.81 24.31
CA THR A 526 -11.15 -5.84 25.18
C THR A 526 -9.78 -5.51 24.59
N LEU A 527 -9.14 -4.45 25.08
CA LEU A 527 -7.80 -4.08 24.64
C LEU A 527 -6.80 -5.20 24.94
N PHE A 528 -6.93 -5.86 26.09
CA PHE A 528 -6.04 -6.95 26.53
C PHE A 528 -6.29 -8.27 25.79
N SER A 529 -7.54 -8.59 25.44
CA SER A 529 -7.88 -9.82 24.72
C SER A 529 -7.64 -9.74 23.20
N MET A 530 -7.22 -8.59 22.68
CA MET A 530 -6.92 -8.43 21.26
C MET A 530 -5.75 -9.34 20.83
N PRO A 531 -5.94 -10.22 19.84
CA PRO A 531 -4.87 -11.10 19.39
C PRO A 531 -3.88 -10.34 18.50
N VAL A 532 -2.59 -10.50 18.75
CA VAL A 532 -1.52 -9.89 17.97
C VAL A 532 -0.72 -10.96 17.26
N MET A 533 -0.68 -10.84 15.93
CA MET A 533 -0.09 -11.84 15.01
C MET A 533 -0.64 -13.26 15.23
N GLY A 534 -1.83 -13.40 15.81
CA GLY A 534 -2.48 -14.69 16.04
C GLY A 534 -1.70 -15.68 16.91
N ILE A 535 -0.79 -15.20 17.78
CA ILE A 535 0.02 -16.05 18.68
C ILE A 535 0.07 -15.56 20.13
N HIS A 536 -0.16 -14.27 20.37
CA HIS A 536 -0.10 -13.64 21.68
C HIS A 536 -1.29 -12.69 21.82
N THR A 537 -1.74 -12.46 23.04
CA THR A 537 -2.67 -11.35 23.31
C THR A 537 -1.89 -10.04 23.40
N PHE A 538 -2.58 -8.91 23.27
CA PHE A 538 -1.93 -7.61 23.47
C PHE A 538 -1.46 -7.44 24.92
N GLU A 539 -2.16 -8.02 25.90
CA GLU A 539 -1.71 -8.09 27.30
C GLU A 539 -0.37 -8.82 27.44
N ASP A 540 -0.20 -9.97 26.77
CA ASP A 540 1.06 -10.73 26.80
C ASP A 540 2.23 -9.86 26.31
N ILE A 541 2.02 -9.12 25.23
CA ILE A 541 3.04 -8.26 24.62
C ILE A 541 3.37 -7.07 25.50
N LEU A 542 2.35 -6.39 26.03
CA LEU A 542 2.54 -5.26 26.94
C LEU A 542 3.32 -5.70 28.18
N THR A 543 3.00 -6.89 28.71
CA THR A 543 3.67 -7.49 29.86
C THR A 543 5.11 -7.89 29.53
N GLU A 544 5.34 -8.58 28.39
CA GLU A 544 6.66 -9.01 27.94
C GLU A 544 7.60 -7.82 27.71
N ARG A 545 7.07 -6.70 27.21
CA ARG A 545 7.81 -5.46 26.96
C ARG A 545 7.83 -4.49 28.13
N ASN A 546 7.21 -4.84 29.25
CA ASN A 546 7.11 -4.01 30.45
C ASN A 546 6.53 -2.61 30.18
N ILE A 547 5.47 -2.55 29.35
CA ILE A 547 4.75 -1.33 29.00
C ILE A 547 3.58 -1.18 29.97
N THR A 548 3.66 -0.23 30.89
CA THR A 548 2.63 -0.02 31.92
C THR A 548 1.84 1.27 31.74
N GLU A 549 2.26 2.13 30.82
CA GLU A 549 1.67 3.46 30.62
C GLU A 549 0.77 3.47 29.37
N MET A 550 -0.40 4.13 29.49
CA MET A 550 -1.34 4.28 28.37
C MET A 550 -0.80 5.24 27.29
N THR A 551 0.15 6.11 27.64
CA THR A 551 0.85 7.03 26.74
C THR A 551 1.50 6.31 25.57
N SER A 552 2.06 5.11 25.78
CA SER A 552 2.65 4.29 24.70
C SER A 552 1.65 3.87 23.63
N ILE A 553 0.35 3.86 23.93
CA ILE A 553 -0.73 3.55 22.98
C ILE A 553 -1.28 4.84 22.37
N ILE A 554 -1.51 5.84 23.22
CA ILE A 554 -2.10 7.13 22.82
C ILE A 554 -1.17 7.95 21.92
N ASP A 555 0.15 7.88 22.16
CA ASP A 555 1.18 8.63 21.42
C ASP A 555 1.81 7.78 20.30
N SER A 556 1.16 6.68 19.91
CA SER A 556 1.60 5.85 18.78
C SER A 556 1.64 6.69 17.50
N PRO A 557 2.65 6.53 16.63
CA PRO A 557 2.75 7.24 15.34
C PRO A 557 1.55 7.04 14.41
N LEU A 558 0.76 5.99 14.62
CA LEU A 558 -0.44 5.71 13.84
C LEU A 558 -1.65 6.57 14.25
N VAL A 559 -1.66 7.08 15.48
CA VAL A 559 -2.76 7.88 16.02
C VAL A 559 -2.62 9.33 15.55
N GLN A 560 -3.57 9.79 14.73
CA GLN A 560 -3.58 11.15 14.20
C GLN A 560 -4.20 12.15 15.15
N GLU A 561 -5.37 11.79 15.68
CA GLU A 561 -6.13 12.59 16.61
C GLU A 561 -6.53 11.71 17.79
N LYS A 562 -6.59 12.31 18.98
CA LYS A 562 -6.98 11.64 20.21
C LYS A 562 -7.94 12.52 20.98
N LYS A 563 -9.01 11.91 21.48
CA LYS A 563 -9.99 12.58 22.34
C LYS A 563 -10.24 11.74 23.58
N ILE A 564 -10.58 12.41 24.65
CA ILE A 564 -11.00 11.78 25.89
C ILE A 564 -12.42 12.22 26.20
N TYR A 565 -13.23 11.26 26.60
CA TYR A 565 -14.65 11.44 26.85
C TYR A 565 -15.00 10.97 28.25
N MET A 566 -15.98 11.63 28.86
CA MET A 566 -16.51 11.28 30.17
C MET A 566 -18.02 11.15 30.10
N LEU A 567 -18.59 10.36 31.01
CA LEU A 567 -20.03 10.27 31.13
C LEU A 567 -20.56 11.51 31.88
N PRO A 568 -21.55 12.26 31.35
CA PRO A 568 -22.04 13.49 31.99
C PRO A 568 -22.55 13.31 33.42
N ASP A 569 -23.10 12.12 33.71
CA ASP A 569 -23.73 11.80 34.98
C ASP A 569 -22.87 10.89 35.88
N CYS A 570 -21.64 10.54 35.45
CA CYS A 570 -20.75 9.64 36.18
C CYS A 570 -19.27 9.96 35.91
N ASP A 571 -18.55 10.40 36.94
CA ASP A 571 -17.11 10.70 36.86
C ASP A 571 -16.22 9.43 36.85
N ASP A 572 -16.81 8.26 37.08
CA ASP A 572 -16.07 7.00 37.28
C ASP A 572 -15.77 6.25 35.97
N LEU A 573 -16.32 6.67 34.82
CA LEU A 573 -16.09 6.03 33.53
C LEU A 573 -15.53 7.02 32.51
N VAL A 574 -14.43 6.62 31.89
CA VAL A 574 -13.68 7.39 30.91
C VAL A 574 -13.57 6.58 29.64
N CYS A 575 -13.68 7.24 28.49
CA CYS A 575 -13.47 6.62 27.19
C CYS A 575 -12.38 7.39 26.44
N ILE A 576 -11.45 6.67 25.82
CA ILE A 576 -10.43 7.25 24.95
C ILE A 576 -10.82 6.94 23.50
N GLY A 577 -10.95 7.99 22.68
CA GLY A 577 -11.06 7.86 21.23
C GLY A 577 -9.71 8.09 20.56
N LEU A 578 -9.31 7.18 19.69
CA LEU A 578 -8.10 7.25 18.88
C LEU A 578 -8.51 7.24 17.41
N GLU A 579 -8.00 8.19 16.63
CA GLU A 579 -8.25 8.30 15.20
C GLU A 579 -7.07 7.70 14.42
N VAL A 580 -7.39 6.73 13.56
CA VAL A 580 -6.43 6.04 12.70
C VAL A 580 -6.86 6.20 11.24
N LYS A 581 -5.99 6.78 10.41
CA LYS A 581 -6.22 6.90 8.96
C LYS A 581 -5.67 5.68 8.24
N ILE A 582 -6.57 4.81 7.79
CA ILE A 582 -6.21 3.63 6.99
C ILE A 582 -5.81 4.07 5.58
N MET A 583 -6.67 4.84 4.91
CA MET A 583 -6.41 5.39 3.58
C MET A 583 -7.01 6.79 3.40
N GLU A 584 -6.72 7.43 2.26
CA GLU A 584 -7.29 8.73 1.94
C GLU A 584 -8.83 8.64 1.95
N ARG A 585 -9.46 9.38 2.89
CA ARG A 585 -10.91 9.39 3.18
C ARG A 585 -11.47 8.10 3.77
N TYR A 586 -10.62 7.27 4.35
CA TYR A 586 -11.05 6.17 5.22
C TYR A 586 -10.33 6.29 6.56
N ILE A 587 -11.06 6.87 7.49
CA ILE A 587 -10.63 7.14 8.85
C ILE A 587 -11.44 6.24 9.79
N VAL A 588 -10.76 5.65 10.75
CA VAL A 588 -11.37 4.78 11.75
C VAL A 588 -11.12 5.36 13.14
N SER A 589 -12.20 5.56 13.87
CA SER A 589 -12.19 5.90 15.28
C SER A 589 -12.28 4.63 16.12
N ILE A 590 -11.30 4.44 17.00
CA ILE A 590 -11.25 3.36 17.99
C ILE A 590 -11.56 3.95 19.36
N TYR A 591 -12.58 3.43 20.04
CA TYR A 591 -12.99 3.87 21.37
C TYR A 591 -12.69 2.79 22.40
N ILE A 592 -11.90 3.14 23.41
CA ILE A 592 -11.49 2.24 24.50
C ILE A 592 -12.14 2.74 25.78
N VAL A 593 -13.06 1.95 26.35
CA VAL A 593 -13.76 2.32 27.59
C VAL A 593 -12.98 1.81 28.79
N SER A 594 -12.92 2.60 29.88
CA SER A 594 -12.29 2.20 31.13
C SER A 594 -13.14 1.21 31.94
N GLU A 595 -12.49 0.41 32.77
CA GLU A 595 -13.19 -0.49 33.71
C GLU A 595 -13.66 0.26 34.96
N SER A 596 -12.79 1.13 35.49
CA SER A 596 -13.02 1.92 36.69
C SER A 596 -12.06 3.11 36.72
N GLY A 597 -12.61 4.31 36.88
CA GLY A 597 -11.85 5.56 36.80
C GLY A 597 -11.14 5.70 35.47
N ALA A 598 -9.84 6.00 35.51
CA ALA A 598 -8.98 6.15 34.34
C ALA A 598 -8.09 4.90 34.09
N LYS A 599 -8.56 3.70 34.48
CA LYS A 599 -7.86 2.43 34.23
C LYS A 599 -8.38 1.71 33.00
N PHE A 600 -7.47 1.37 32.08
CA PHE A 600 -7.78 0.75 30.78
C PHE A 600 -7.16 -0.64 30.66
N GLY A 601 -7.79 -1.52 29.87
CA GLY A 601 -7.28 -2.88 29.63
C GLY A 601 -8.37 -3.90 29.29
N ARG A 602 -9.20 -4.26 30.26
CA ARG A 602 -10.30 -5.23 30.15
C ARG A 602 -11.66 -4.57 29.85
N GLY A 603 -11.68 -3.25 29.70
CA GLY A 603 -12.86 -2.54 29.22
C GLY A 603 -13.14 -2.83 27.74
N ARG A 604 -14.41 -2.66 27.34
CA ARG A 604 -14.87 -2.94 25.98
C ARG A 604 -14.26 -1.96 24.97
N VAL A 605 -13.94 -2.50 23.80
CA VAL A 605 -13.46 -1.73 22.64
C VAL A 605 -14.57 -1.59 21.62
N TYR A 606 -14.66 -0.41 21.01
CA TYR A 606 -15.61 -0.09 19.95
C TYR A 606 -14.85 0.52 18.77
N SER A 607 -15.28 0.25 17.55
CA SER A 607 -14.64 0.77 16.34
C SER A 607 -15.69 1.30 15.36
N SER A 608 -15.41 2.43 14.72
CA SER A 608 -16.28 3.02 13.71
C SER A 608 -15.47 3.62 12.57
N ALA A 609 -15.84 3.34 11.32
CA ALA A 609 -15.26 3.98 10.15
C ALA A 609 -15.80 5.41 9.98
N ASN A 610 -15.39 6.33 10.85
CA ASN A 610 -15.71 7.76 10.83
C ASN A 610 -14.62 8.53 11.60
N GLU A 611 -14.56 9.84 11.39
CA GLU A 611 -13.77 10.79 12.21
C GLU A 611 -14.28 10.86 13.67
N LEU A 612 -13.40 11.27 14.59
CA LEU A 612 -13.73 11.41 16.00
C LEU A 612 -14.74 12.54 16.24
N LYS A 613 -15.94 12.19 16.70
CA LYS A 613 -17.00 13.16 17.06
C LYS A 613 -16.89 13.63 18.51
N SER A 614 -17.53 14.76 18.84
CA SER A 614 -17.55 15.30 20.22
C SER A 614 -18.50 14.58 21.18
N MET A 615 -19.38 13.71 20.66
CA MET A 615 -20.28 12.88 21.45
C MET A 615 -20.33 11.49 20.83
N VAL A 616 -20.26 10.46 21.67
CA VAL A 616 -20.24 9.06 21.25
C VAL A 616 -21.27 8.29 22.04
N GLN A 617 -22.08 7.49 21.36
CA GLN A 617 -23.02 6.58 22.01
C GLN A 617 -22.55 5.15 21.81
N VAL A 618 -22.32 4.43 22.90
CA VAL A 618 -21.88 3.03 22.89
C VAL A 618 -22.93 2.12 23.51
N ALA A 619 -23.11 0.93 22.94
CA ALA A 619 -23.99 -0.08 23.51
C ALA A 619 -23.34 -0.71 24.75
N ALA A 620 -24.01 -0.58 25.90
CA ALA A 620 -23.59 -1.18 27.17
C ALA A 620 -24.81 -1.80 27.87
N GLY A 621 -25.20 -3.00 27.42
CA GLY A 621 -26.41 -3.67 27.88
C GLY A 621 -27.68 -3.05 27.29
N GLU A 622 -28.74 -2.91 28.09
CA GLU A 622 -30.07 -2.45 27.63
C GLU A 622 -30.14 -0.94 27.34
N THR A 623 -29.23 -0.13 27.89
CA THR A 623 -29.22 1.34 27.71
C THR A 623 -27.89 1.82 27.12
N PRO A 624 -27.91 2.62 26.04
CA PRO A 624 -26.69 3.15 25.48
C PRO A 624 -26.06 4.18 26.42
N LEU A 625 -24.74 4.09 26.60
CA LEU A 625 -23.97 5.09 27.33
C LEU A 625 -23.58 6.21 26.38
N THR A 626 -23.83 7.47 26.79
CA THR A 626 -23.45 8.65 26.01
C THR A 626 -22.25 9.30 26.65
N PHE A 627 -21.13 9.25 25.95
CA PHE A 627 -19.86 9.87 26.32
C PHE A 627 -19.75 11.24 25.65
N VAL A 628 -19.32 12.25 26.41
CA VAL A 628 -19.14 13.62 25.94
C VAL A 628 -17.67 14.00 26.05
N GLU A 629 -17.15 14.66 25.01
CA GLU A 629 -15.76 15.11 24.94
C GLU A 629 -15.42 16.04 26.11
N VAL A 630 -14.28 15.77 26.75
CA VAL A 630 -13.74 16.62 27.81
C VAL A 630 -13.23 17.92 27.20
N ALA A 631 -13.46 19.04 27.89
CA ALA A 631 -13.00 20.35 27.44
C ALA A 631 -11.48 20.37 27.18
N GLU A 632 -11.06 21.04 26.11
CA GLU A 632 -9.67 21.08 25.61
C GLU A 632 -8.65 21.44 26.71
N GLU A 633 -9.00 22.36 27.61
CA GLU A 633 -8.15 22.80 28.73
C GLU A 633 -7.80 21.68 29.72
N ASP A 634 -8.69 20.69 29.87
CA ASP A 634 -8.56 19.58 30.82
C ASP A 634 -8.12 18.27 30.16
N GLN A 635 -8.12 18.17 28.82
CA GLN A 635 -7.76 16.94 28.10
C GLN A 635 -6.35 16.45 28.44
N MET A 636 -5.36 17.36 28.47
CA MET A 636 -3.97 17.01 28.80
C MET A 636 -3.83 16.41 30.20
N ARG A 637 -4.60 16.94 31.17
CA ARG A 637 -4.62 16.44 32.54
C ARG A 637 -5.32 15.09 32.62
N ALA A 638 -6.43 14.93 31.89
CA ALA A 638 -7.18 13.70 31.84
C ALA A 638 -6.35 12.56 31.23
N PHE A 639 -5.67 12.79 30.10
CA PHE A 639 -4.76 11.81 29.50
C PHE A 639 -3.60 11.42 30.43
N ALA A 640 -3.03 12.37 31.17
CA ALA A 640 -1.97 12.08 32.14
C ALA A 640 -2.43 11.21 33.32
N SER A 641 -3.74 11.11 33.57
CA SER A 641 -4.30 10.26 34.61
C SER A 641 -4.61 8.83 34.15
N CYS A 642 -4.52 8.56 32.84
CA CYS A 642 -4.83 7.25 32.26
C CYS A 642 -3.71 6.24 32.50
N THR A 643 -4.05 5.08 33.05
CA THR A 643 -3.10 3.99 33.33
C THR A 643 -3.61 2.65 32.80
N LEU A 644 -2.69 1.75 32.45
CA LEU A 644 -3.04 0.36 32.08
C LEU A 644 -3.19 -0.49 33.36
N ASP A 645 -4.24 -1.32 33.43
CA ASP A 645 -4.49 -2.22 34.57
C ASP A 645 -3.73 -3.55 34.43
N ILE A 646 -2.40 -3.47 34.25
CA ILE A 646 -1.52 -4.64 34.20
C ILE A 646 -1.16 -5.05 35.63
N ASP A 647 -1.42 -6.30 36.00
CA ASP A 647 -1.09 -6.81 37.32
C ASP A 647 0.45 -6.87 37.49
N PRO A 648 1.05 -6.09 38.43
CA PRO A 648 2.49 -6.07 38.63
C PRO A 648 3.06 -7.42 39.11
N THR A 649 2.23 -8.35 39.56
CA THR A 649 2.67 -9.70 39.96
C THR A 649 2.92 -10.62 38.76
N VAL A 650 2.30 -10.38 37.60
CA VAL A 650 2.52 -11.17 36.37
C VAL A 650 3.89 -10.89 35.77
N VAL A 651 4.37 -9.65 35.86
CA VAL A 651 5.74 -9.22 35.50
C VAL A 651 6.82 -9.97 36.31
N THR A 652 6.44 -10.53 37.48
CA THR A 652 7.35 -11.27 38.37
C THR A 652 7.29 -12.79 38.24
N LYS A 653 6.58 -13.37 37.24
CA LYS A 653 6.68 -14.81 36.96
C LYS A 653 8.15 -15.17 36.74
N SER A 654 8.69 -15.99 37.63
CA SER A 654 10.09 -16.38 37.62
C SER A 654 10.45 -17.01 36.29
N PHE A 655 11.46 -16.47 35.60
CA PHE A 655 12.03 -17.07 34.41
C PHE A 655 12.39 -18.54 34.68
N GLU A 656 11.78 -19.48 33.95
CA GLU A 656 12.25 -20.86 33.94
C GLU A 656 13.68 -20.88 33.39
N ARG A 657 14.64 -21.19 34.26
CA ARG A 657 16.02 -21.40 33.85
C ARG A 657 16.10 -22.75 33.15
N ARG A 658 16.49 -22.74 31.88
CA ARG A 658 16.83 -23.93 31.11
C ARG A 658 17.83 -24.79 31.91
N ASN A 659 17.50 -26.06 32.14
CA ASN A 659 18.45 -27.00 32.74
C ASN A 659 19.71 -27.07 31.89
N VAL A 660 20.86 -26.95 32.55
CA VAL A 660 22.20 -26.95 31.93
C VAL A 660 22.55 -28.32 31.33
N ASP A 661 21.72 -29.34 31.59
CA ASP A 661 21.94 -30.72 31.16
C ASP A 661 21.48 -31.03 29.72
N ASP A 662 20.82 -30.08 29.01
CA ASP A 662 20.40 -30.21 27.60
C ASP A 662 21.26 -29.37 26.62
N LEU A 663 22.54 -29.18 26.93
CA LEU A 663 23.52 -28.49 26.07
C LEU A 663 24.32 -29.43 25.18
#